data_AF-A0A371AZK7-F1
#
_entry.id   AF-A0A371AZK7-F1
#
_cell.length_a   1.000
_cell.length_b   1.000
_cell.length_c   1.000
_cell.angle_alpha   90.00
_cell.angle_beta   90.00
_cell.angle_gamma   90.00
#
_symmetry.space_group_name_H-M   'P 1'
#
loop_
_entity.id
_entity.type
_entity.pdbx_description
1 polymer ?
#
loop_
_entity_poly.entity_id
_entity_poly.type
_entity_poly.pdbx_seq_one_letter_code
_entity_poly.pdbx_strand_id
1 'polypeptide(L)'
;MKLKKLICSSIIICLFFVLNVIQTEAASSNCTNIKLRNVEKTYYGFPNDAKKEKFGGVKSPALNSESHIQGVAKWNEYLLVSQNVTPAIDFYNLKNHRYEKSFQFNNLNMDGLELKHYSGCQQIGDYLVVGIESTGNEPHKSYVCFYDIANNTEVRNLRIERKTAKAGGVGITNYTKNGKEYYCLAVLDGAHVDIYETDKSLSDPACSFKGPICSFDFNNINGGQGDYSNISLVTDQNQNIYFMAYRSNMVYKSIIKQKVPREDYLDLYSLKLSGTEADCKKIDSRHVTTHHYNTAFNTFGLNAAGSHFRYSGGLEIISPDKANVWVTGRNPLKVLNYLEVNSFSSEREYDPNNVTIYDNGDFKGRSQLLRSGKYNDSDLKIGNDALSSIEIPDGKFVTLFEHKGFQGASLNLFDNTNIGVDFNDKTSSIIVTPVTKLFKNRDFTGDSYKLKAGRYSQANQLGIGNDTLNSLVVPEELLVTLYEHIDFKGRSKVIENSTSSLEDFSNLTSSVIVEPAVTLYKDHYYNGNSKKLKAGRYPMFEQLGIGGDTLSSLKVPHGLMITIYEHPNFQGKSKSFTEDSVYVGDEFNDVTSSVIIEPVVTIYKDSQYRGNSQVLKVGHYAHSNEIGIGNDVLSSIEVPYGMKVTLYEHGGFKGKTRTYIEDSPTLDSFNDKTSAIVVESVQ
;
A
#
# COMPACT_ATOMS: atom_id res chain seq x y z
N MET A 1 49.11 28.73 41.66
CA MET A 1 49.12 27.37 41.08
C MET A 1 48.06 26.50 41.76
N LYS A 2 46.77 26.72 41.46
CA LYS A 2 45.58 25.91 41.82
C LYS A 2 44.32 26.68 41.36
N LEU A 3 44.12 26.81 40.04
CA LEU A 3 42.83 27.23 39.45
C LEU A 3 42.75 26.95 37.93
N LYS A 4 43.45 25.92 37.44
CA LYS A 4 43.41 25.48 36.03
C LYS A 4 43.09 23.99 35.86
N LYS A 5 42.57 23.33 36.90
CA LYS A 5 42.29 21.88 36.89
C LYS A 5 40.83 21.50 37.19
N LEU A 6 39.91 22.45 37.18
CA LEU A 6 38.49 22.19 37.50
C LEU A 6 37.48 22.61 36.43
N ILE A 7 37.92 22.98 35.21
CA ILE A 7 37.01 23.36 34.10
C ILE A 7 37.09 22.37 32.92
N CYS A 8 38.09 21.49 32.85
CA CYS A 8 38.16 20.47 31.79
C CYS A 8 37.38 19.18 32.08
N SER A 9 36.82 19.00 33.28
CA SER A 9 36.12 17.75 33.64
C SER A 9 34.61 17.80 33.41
N SER A 10 34.01 18.99 33.29
CA SER A 10 32.56 19.14 33.11
C SER A 10 32.15 19.35 31.63
N ILE A 11 33.09 19.70 30.75
CA ILE A 11 32.83 19.86 29.30
C ILE A 11 33.06 18.55 28.53
N ILE A 12 33.89 17.63 29.06
CA ILE A 12 34.12 16.31 28.44
C ILE A 12 32.97 15.33 28.72
N ILE A 13 32.20 15.52 29.79
CA ILE A 13 31.04 14.66 30.11
C ILE A 13 29.79 15.04 29.30
N CYS A 14 29.62 16.32 28.92
CA CYS A 14 28.54 16.71 28.00
C CYS A 14 28.85 16.40 26.53
N LEU A 15 30.12 16.39 26.09
CA LEU A 15 30.45 15.96 24.72
C LEU A 15 30.34 14.44 24.52
N PHE A 16 30.57 13.63 25.57
CA PHE A 16 30.38 12.17 25.49
C PHE A 16 28.90 11.72 25.51
N PHE A 17 28.00 12.58 25.99
CA PHE A 17 26.54 12.34 25.93
C PHE A 17 25.89 12.88 24.65
N VAL A 18 26.50 13.86 23.97
CA VAL A 18 25.95 14.42 22.71
C VAL A 18 26.53 13.74 21.46
N LEU A 19 27.71 13.12 21.54
CA LEU A 19 28.27 12.31 20.42
C LEU A 19 27.77 10.86 20.37
N ASN A 20 27.07 10.37 21.40
CA ASN A 20 26.37 9.06 21.35
C ASN A 20 24.88 9.17 20.99
N VAL A 21 24.39 10.38 20.66
CA VAL A 21 22.99 10.61 20.21
C VAL A 21 22.93 11.01 18.72
N ILE A 22 24.07 11.12 18.02
CA ILE A 22 24.13 11.46 16.57
C ILE A 22 24.84 10.35 15.76
N GLN A 23 24.69 9.10 16.19
CA GLN A 23 25.06 7.95 15.37
C GLN A 23 24.08 6.77 15.58
N THR A 24 22.80 7.03 15.34
CA THR A 24 21.77 6.00 15.09
C THR A 24 20.68 6.55 14.15
N GLU A 25 21.09 7.22 13.07
CA GLU A 25 20.25 7.36 11.88
C GLU A 25 21.02 6.84 10.67
N ALA A 26 21.04 5.50 10.56
CA ALA A 26 21.13 4.72 9.31
C ALA A 26 21.23 3.22 9.64
N ALA A 27 20.26 2.72 10.39
CA ALA A 27 19.83 1.33 10.33
C ALA A 27 18.38 1.33 10.81
N SER A 28 17.45 1.63 9.90
CA SER A 28 16.04 1.36 10.15
C SER A 28 15.93 -0.13 10.50
N SER A 29 15.65 -0.44 11.76
CA SER A 29 15.33 -1.80 12.21
C SER A 29 13.99 -2.19 11.59
N ASN A 30 14.02 -2.65 10.34
CA ASN A 30 12.84 -2.88 9.49
C ASN A 30 12.47 -4.36 9.45
N CYS A 31 11.84 -4.85 10.51
CA CYS A 31 10.70 -5.76 10.42
C CYS A 31 10.13 -5.99 11.84
N THR A 32 9.25 -5.10 12.28
CA THR A 32 8.18 -5.50 13.20
C THR A 32 7.35 -6.60 12.54
N ASN A 33 6.58 -7.40 13.30
CA ASN A 33 5.65 -8.36 12.72
C ASN A 33 4.50 -7.64 12.00
N ILE A 34 4.78 -7.11 10.81
CA ILE A 34 3.81 -6.39 9.99
C ILE A 34 2.71 -7.37 9.60
N LYS A 35 1.47 -7.05 9.98
CA LYS A 35 0.27 -7.76 9.52
C LYS A 35 -0.21 -7.10 8.23
N LEU A 36 -0.63 -7.92 7.27
CA LEU A 36 -1.31 -7.40 6.08
C LEU A 36 -2.66 -6.80 6.48
N ARG A 37 -3.09 -5.72 5.85
CA ARG A 37 -4.42 -5.15 6.08
C ARG A 37 -5.51 -6.12 5.62
N ASN A 38 -5.30 -6.74 4.46
CA ASN A 38 -6.17 -7.76 3.89
C ASN A 38 -5.33 -8.75 3.08
N VAL A 39 -5.23 -9.99 3.56
CA VAL A 39 -4.39 -11.03 2.93
C VAL A 39 -4.92 -11.44 1.56
N GLU A 40 -6.23 -11.65 1.41
CA GLU A 40 -6.85 -12.05 0.14
C GLU A 40 -6.58 -11.00 -0.94
N LYS A 41 -6.69 -9.72 -0.59
CA LYS A 41 -6.41 -8.62 -1.51
C LYS A 41 -4.96 -8.59 -1.95
N THR A 42 -4.02 -8.67 -1.00
CA THR A 42 -2.58 -8.73 -1.33
C THR A 42 -2.27 -9.95 -2.18
N TYR A 43 -2.90 -11.10 -1.89
CA TYR A 43 -2.81 -12.31 -2.70
C TYR A 43 -3.28 -12.05 -4.13
N TYR A 44 -4.44 -11.42 -4.31
CA TYR A 44 -4.95 -11.14 -5.65
C TYR A 44 -4.08 -10.15 -6.44
N GLY A 45 -3.36 -9.26 -5.76
CA GLY A 45 -2.43 -8.32 -6.38
C GLY A 45 -1.12 -8.91 -6.91
N PHE A 46 -0.78 -10.18 -6.65
CA PHE A 46 0.42 -10.77 -7.25
C PHE A 46 0.29 -10.93 -8.77
N PRO A 47 1.32 -10.60 -9.57
CA PRO A 47 1.29 -10.87 -11.01
C PRO A 47 1.39 -12.38 -11.28
N ASN A 48 0.96 -12.80 -12.47
CA ASN A 48 1.14 -14.18 -12.91
C ASN A 48 2.60 -14.48 -13.28
N ASP A 49 3.34 -13.49 -13.79
CA ASP A 49 4.74 -13.67 -14.21
C ASP A 49 5.71 -13.08 -13.20
N ALA A 50 6.73 -13.87 -12.83
CA ALA A 50 7.76 -13.41 -11.90
C ALA A 50 8.73 -12.40 -12.55
N LYS A 51 9.19 -11.43 -11.75
CA LYS A 51 10.46 -10.73 -12.01
C LYS A 51 11.60 -11.71 -11.77
N LYS A 52 12.62 -11.69 -12.64
CA LYS A 52 13.72 -12.66 -12.65
C LYS A 52 15.04 -11.96 -12.41
N GLU A 53 15.83 -12.47 -11.49
CA GLU A 53 17.11 -11.89 -11.08
C GLU A 53 18.17 -12.99 -10.88
N LYS A 54 19.44 -12.63 -11.04
CA LYS A 54 20.59 -13.51 -10.82
C LYS A 54 21.54 -12.87 -9.83
N PHE A 55 21.96 -13.67 -8.85
CA PHE A 55 22.87 -13.28 -7.79
C PHE A 55 24.20 -14.00 -7.98
N GLY A 56 25.23 -13.27 -8.38
CA GLY A 56 26.56 -13.80 -8.68
C GLY A 56 27.44 -13.96 -7.45
N GLY A 57 28.75 -14.14 -7.65
CA GLY A 57 29.71 -14.30 -6.55
C GLY A 57 29.87 -15.76 -6.12
N VAL A 58 31.13 -16.11 -5.88
CA VAL A 58 31.70 -17.45 -5.67
C VAL A 58 30.80 -18.37 -4.83
N LYS A 59 30.76 -19.66 -5.22
CA LYS A 59 30.20 -20.80 -4.48
C LYS A 59 30.19 -20.52 -2.98
N SER A 60 29.01 -20.57 -2.35
CA SER A 60 28.98 -20.66 -0.90
C SER A 60 29.95 -21.78 -0.47
N PRO A 61 30.86 -21.55 0.48
CA PRO A 61 31.77 -22.57 0.98
C PRO A 61 31.02 -23.78 1.53
N ALA A 62 29.75 -23.59 1.92
CA ALA A 62 28.85 -24.62 2.37
C ALA A 62 28.32 -25.51 1.23
N LEU A 63 28.32 -25.07 -0.02
CA LEU A 63 27.75 -25.83 -1.14
C LEU A 63 28.78 -26.78 -1.74
N ASN A 64 28.65 -28.06 -1.42
CA ASN A 64 29.38 -29.14 -2.09
C ASN A 64 28.59 -29.64 -3.32
N SER A 65 29.12 -30.62 -4.05
CA SER A 65 28.51 -31.15 -5.29
C SER A 65 27.14 -31.81 -5.11
N GLU A 66 26.69 -31.99 -3.87
CA GLU A 66 25.43 -32.66 -3.48
C GLU A 66 24.40 -31.71 -2.84
N SER A 67 24.75 -30.43 -2.63
CA SER A 67 23.86 -29.45 -2.00
C SER A 67 22.83 -28.84 -2.95
N HIS A 68 21.58 -28.71 -2.49
CA HIS A 68 20.46 -28.01 -3.14
C HIS A 68 19.63 -27.20 -2.14
N ILE A 69 18.98 -26.17 -2.64
CA ILE A 69 18.14 -25.24 -1.87
C ILE A 69 16.78 -25.87 -1.53
N GLN A 70 16.26 -25.63 -0.32
CA GLN A 70 14.96 -26.13 0.13
C GLN A 70 14.02 -25.07 0.72
N GLY A 71 14.51 -23.86 0.98
CA GLY A 71 13.73 -22.79 1.59
C GLY A 71 14.34 -21.43 1.31
N VAL A 72 13.48 -20.42 1.31
CA VAL A 72 13.88 -19.04 1.08
C VAL A 72 13.07 -18.12 2.00
N ALA A 73 13.76 -17.15 2.59
CA ALA A 73 13.15 -16.06 3.35
C ALA A 73 13.89 -14.76 3.06
N LYS A 74 13.34 -13.62 3.48
CA LYS A 74 13.97 -12.31 3.32
C LYS A 74 14.11 -11.65 4.68
N TRP A 75 15.28 -11.08 4.97
CA TRP A 75 15.50 -10.25 6.16
C TRP A 75 16.41 -9.07 5.82
N ASN A 76 15.94 -7.85 6.07
CA ASN A 76 16.62 -6.61 5.68
C ASN A 76 17.03 -6.58 4.21
N GLU A 77 18.32 -6.47 3.90
CA GLU A 77 18.86 -6.49 2.54
C GLU A 77 19.30 -7.89 2.10
N TYR A 78 18.98 -8.93 2.85
CA TYR A 78 19.42 -10.29 2.61
C TYR A 78 18.28 -11.22 2.20
N LEU A 79 18.56 -12.03 1.18
CA LEU A 79 17.83 -13.26 0.90
C LEU A 79 18.50 -14.40 1.68
N LEU A 80 17.73 -15.04 2.54
CA LEU A 80 18.15 -16.16 3.39
C LEU A 80 17.75 -17.47 2.73
N VAL A 81 18.67 -18.42 2.65
CA VAL A 81 18.46 -19.66 1.90
C VAL A 81 18.87 -20.87 2.74
N SER A 82 17.97 -21.84 2.91
CA SER A 82 18.23 -23.11 3.60
C SER A 82 18.62 -24.24 2.64
N GLN A 83 19.40 -25.21 3.13
CA GLN A 83 20.08 -26.22 2.29
C GLN A 83 19.93 -27.65 2.81
N ASN A 84 19.93 -28.61 1.89
CA ASN A 84 19.71 -30.02 2.22
C ASN A 84 20.89 -30.77 2.85
N VAL A 85 22.17 -30.46 2.61
CA VAL A 85 23.28 -31.29 3.15
C VAL A 85 24.22 -30.52 4.05
N THR A 86 24.20 -29.20 3.98
CA THR A 86 25.09 -28.37 4.77
C THR A 86 24.28 -27.69 5.86
N PRO A 87 24.70 -27.82 7.12
CA PRO A 87 24.01 -27.21 8.24
C PRO A 87 24.19 -25.71 8.25
N ALA A 88 23.61 -25.03 7.25
CA ALA A 88 23.77 -23.60 7.09
C ALA A 88 22.53 -22.89 6.54
N ILE A 89 22.41 -21.63 6.94
CA ILE A 89 21.58 -20.63 6.26
C ILE A 89 22.52 -19.66 5.56
N ASP A 90 22.39 -19.57 4.24
CA ASP A 90 23.20 -18.68 3.41
C ASP A 90 22.51 -17.32 3.23
N PHE A 91 23.33 -16.26 3.25
CA PHE A 91 22.91 -14.88 3.11
C PHE A 91 23.40 -14.34 1.76
N TYR A 92 22.44 -13.99 0.90
CA TYR A 92 22.68 -13.32 -0.37
C TYR A 92 22.26 -11.87 -0.25
N ASN A 93 23.18 -10.95 -0.51
CA ASN A 93 22.91 -9.52 -0.45
C ASN A 93 22.13 -9.08 -1.70
N LEU A 94 20.92 -8.56 -1.47
CA LEU A 94 20.00 -8.10 -2.51
C LEU A 94 20.53 -6.88 -3.25
N LYS A 95 21.22 -5.97 -2.56
CA LYS A 95 21.76 -4.73 -3.13
C LYS A 95 23.00 -4.98 -3.99
N ASN A 96 23.89 -5.84 -3.52
CA ASN A 96 25.16 -6.13 -4.19
C ASN A 96 25.10 -7.33 -5.14
N HIS A 97 23.93 -7.98 -5.23
CA HIS A 97 23.69 -9.16 -6.06
C HIS A 97 24.71 -10.29 -5.84
N ARG A 98 25.11 -10.57 -4.59
CA ARG A 98 26.14 -11.59 -4.30
C ARG A 98 25.98 -12.35 -2.99
N TYR A 99 26.54 -13.56 -2.94
CA TYR A 99 26.77 -14.29 -1.68
C TYR A 99 27.63 -13.46 -0.72
N GLU A 100 27.28 -13.43 0.56
CA GLU A 100 28.00 -12.66 1.58
C GLU A 100 28.52 -13.51 2.73
N LYS A 101 27.66 -14.34 3.33
CA LYS A 101 28.01 -15.15 4.52
C LYS A 101 27.08 -16.35 4.69
N SER A 102 27.43 -17.23 5.61
CA SER A 102 26.58 -18.32 6.07
C SER A 102 26.56 -18.38 7.59
N PHE A 103 25.41 -18.71 8.16
CA PHE A 103 25.32 -19.14 9.55
C PHE A 103 25.39 -20.67 9.60
N GLN A 104 26.36 -21.21 10.33
CA GLN A 104 26.50 -22.66 10.51
C GLN A 104 25.78 -23.10 11.79
N PHE A 105 24.91 -24.11 11.70
CA PHE A 105 24.31 -24.79 12.84
C PHE A 105 25.35 -25.69 13.53
N ASN A 106 26.35 -25.07 14.17
CA ASN A 106 27.39 -25.77 14.91
C ASN A 106 26.79 -26.42 16.17
N ASN A 107 27.14 -27.68 16.45
CA ASN A 107 26.84 -28.38 17.71
C ASN A 107 25.35 -28.65 18.03
N LEU A 108 24.50 -28.85 17.02
CA LEU A 108 23.16 -29.39 17.29
C LEU A 108 23.28 -30.88 17.60
N ASN A 109 23.23 -31.25 18.89
CA ASN A 109 22.97 -32.64 19.25
C ASN A 109 21.54 -32.97 18.81
N MET A 110 21.43 -33.71 17.72
CA MET A 110 20.18 -34.17 17.11
C MET A 110 20.29 -35.69 17.00
N ASP A 111 20.24 -36.34 18.16
CA ASP A 111 20.43 -37.77 18.29
C ASP A 111 19.62 -38.53 17.22
N GLY A 112 20.28 -39.36 16.40
CA GLY A 112 19.63 -40.18 15.38
C GLY A 112 19.45 -39.56 13.99
N LEU A 113 20.00 -38.37 13.69
CA LEU A 113 20.08 -37.83 12.33
C LEU A 113 21.49 -38.03 11.72
N GLU A 114 21.66 -38.99 10.82
CA GLU A 114 22.95 -39.24 10.14
C GLU A 114 23.29 -38.12 9.12
N LEU A 115 22.29 -37.56 8.44
CA LEU A 115 22.41 -36.39 7.56
C LEU A 115 21.21 -35.45 7.80
N LYS A 116 21.49 -34.14 7.89
CA LYS A 116 20.52 -33.10 8.26
C LYS A 116 20.07 -32.35 7.02
N HIS A 117 18.82 -32.53 6.61
CA HIS A 117 18.18 -31.81 5.52
C HIS A 117 17.44 -30.58 6.05
N TYR A 118 17.96 -29.38 5.81
CA TYR A 118 17.23 -28.15 6.18
C TYR A 118 16.24 -27.86 5.07
N SER A 119 14.97 -27.80 5.44
CA SER A 119 13.82 -27.75 4.55
C SER A 119 13.26 -26.32 4.47
N GLY A 120 11.96 -26.16 4.23
CA GLY A 120 11.32 -24.84 4.16
C GLY A 120 11.57 -23.98 5.41
N CYS A 121 11.53 -22.66 5.21
CA CYS A 121 11.73 -21.67 6.25
C CYS A 121 10.82 -20.45 6.07
N GLN A 122 10.60 -19.71 7.17
CA GLN A 122 9.91 -18.41 7.16
C GLN A 122 10.53 -17.48 8.22
N GLN A 123 10.65 -16.20 7.88
CA GLN A 123 11.09 -15.15 8.81
C GLN A 123 9.89 -14.51 9.52
N ILE A 124 10.07 -14.19 10.81
CA ILE A 124 9.11 -13.46 11.65
C ILE A 124 9.89 -12.59 12.67
N GLY A 125 9.73 -11.27 12.60
CA GLY A 125 10.56 -10.33 13.36
C GLY A 125 12.06 -10.56 13.14
N ASP A 126 12.83 -10.73 14.21
CA ASP A 126 14.25 -11.06 14.11
C ASP A 126 14.54 -12.56 14.07
N TYR A 127 13.51 -13.40 13.93
CA TYR A 127 13.64 -14.85 13.97
C TYR A 127 13.43 -15.47 12.59
N LEU A 128 14.22 -16.50 12.27
CA LEU A 128 13.99 -17.43 11.17
C LEU A 128 13.57 -18.77 11.74
N VAL A 129 12.46 -19.30 11.26
CA VAL A 129 12.00 -20.65 11.59
C VAL A 129 12.34 -21.59 10.45
N VAL A 130 12.95 -22.73 10.75
CA VAL A 130 13.48 -23.67 9.75
C VAL A 130 13.11 -25.10 10.12
N GLY A 131 12.53 -25.85 9.17
CA GLY A 131 12.34 -27.29 9.29
C GLY A 131 13.64 -28.06 9.00
N ILE A 132 13.88 -29.16 9.71
CA ILE A 132 15.08 -29.99 9.57
C ILE A 132 14.67 -31.46 9.58
N GLU A 133 14.86 -32.19 8.47
CA GLU A 133 14.46 -33.59 8.30
C GLU A 133 15.66 -34.56 8.25
N SER A 134 15.41 -35.85 8.52
CA SER A 134 16.36 -36.94 8.26
C SER A 134 16.41 -37.33 6.79
N THR A 135 17.57 -37.77 6.32
CA THR A 135 17.68 -38.45 5.02
C THR A 135 17.21 -39.89 5.10
N GLY A 136 16.31 -40.30 4.20
CA GLY A 136 15.91 -41.70 4.03
C GLY A 136 14.42 -41.98 4.21
N ASN A 137 14.07 -43.26 4.06
CA ASN A 137 12.73 -43.80 4.24
C ASN A 137 12.67 -44.50 5.62
N GLU A 138 12.19 -43.76 6.63
CA GLU A 138 11.85 -44.20 7.99
C GLU A 138 12.99 -44.67 8.93
N PRO A 139 12.87 -44.41 10.27
CA PRO A 139 11.85 -43.58 10.91
C PRO A 139 12.12 -42.08 10.72
N HIS A 140 11.08 -41.32 10.36
CA HIS A 140 11.15 -39.88 10.15
C HIS A 140 11.32 -39.10 11.45
N LYS A 141 12.58 -38.89 11.86
CA LYS A 141 12.91 -37.87 12.85
C LYS A 141 13.08 -36.53 12.15
N SER A 142 12.33 -35.51 12.57
CA SER A 142 12.50 -34.14 12.10
C SER A 142 12.41 -33.14 13.25
N TYR A 143 12.90 -31.94 13.01
CA TYR A 143 12.91 -30.86 13.96
C TYR A 143 12.39 -29.58 13.33
N VAL A 144 11.82 -28.70 14.15
CA VAL A 144 11.66 -27.29 13.82
C VAL A 144 12.54 -26.49 14.76
N CYS A 145 13.37 -25.64 14.19
CA CYS A 145 14.34 -24.81 14.91
C CYS A 145 14.09 -23.33 14.65
N PHE A 146 14.40 -22.52 15.67
CA PHE A 146 14.31 -21.07 15.63
C PHE A 146 15.70 -20.48 15.70
N TYR A 147 15.96 -19.50 14.84
CA TYR A 147 17.23 -18.84 14.71
C TYR A 147 17.04 -17.33 14.87
N ASP A 148 17.74 -16.74 15.83
CA ASP A 148 17.81 -15.29 15.99
C ASP A 148 18.81 -14.74 14.96
N ILE A 149 18.26 -14.11 13.93
CA ILE A 149 18.99 -13.60 12.77
C ILE A 149 19.83 -12.38 13.19
N ALA A 150 19.29 -11.54 14.07
CA ALA A 150 19.95 -10.30 14.52
C ALA A 150 21.21 -10.61 15.34
N ASN A 151 21.12 -11.58 16.25
CA ASN A 151 22.23 -12.00 17.10
C ASN A 151 23.08 -13.12 16.49
N ASN A 152 22.65 -13.65 15.34
CA ASN A 152 23.30 -14.75 14.65
C ASN A 152 23.47 -16.00 15.55
N THR A 153 22.39 -16.39 16.26
CA THR A 153 22.39 -17.50 17.24
C THR A 153 21.14 -18.38 17.16
N GLU A 154 21.27 -19.67 17.45
CA GLU A 154 20.11 -20.59 17.58
C GLU A 154 19.39 -20.38 18.92
N VAL A 155 18.05 -20.34 18.89
CA VAL A 155 17.20 -20.31 20.09
C VAL A 155 16.86 -21.74 20.52
N ARG A 156 17.77 -22.37 21.26
CA ARG A 156 17.71 -23.81 21.61
C ARG A 156 16.42 -24.26 22.32
N ASN A 157 15.80 -23.39 23.10
CA ASN A 157 14.61 -23.74 23.90
C ASN A 157 13.32 -23.85 23.06
N LEU A 158 13.31 -23.33 21.82
CA LEU A 158 12.14 -23.33 20.94
C LEU A 158 12.09 -24.52 19.98
N ARG A 159 12.85 -25.58 20.25
CA ARG A 159 12.93 -26.74 19.38
C ARG A 159 11.68 -27.62 19.50
N ILE A 160 11.12 -28.00 18.36
CA ILE A 160 10.05 -29.01 18.27
C ILE A 160 10.64 -30.27 17.65
N GLU A 161 10.48 -31.42 18.32
CA GLU A 161 10.86 -32.73 17.79
C GLU A 161 9.64 -33.47 17.26
N ARG A 162 9.73 -33.97 16.03
CA ARG A 162 8.69 -34.78 15.39
C ARG A 162 9.28 -36.16 15.09
N LYS A 163 8.56 -37.21 15.49
CA LYS A 163 9.02 -38.61 15.41
C LYS A 163 8.32 -39.44 14.34
N THR A 164 7.22 -38.92 13.78
CA THR A 164 6.31 -39.65 12.91
C THR A 164 6.08 -38.97 11.56
N ALA A 165 6.73 -37.82 11.33
CA ALA A 165 6.54 -37.00 10.13
C ALA A 165 7.73 -36.08 9.90
N LYS A 166 7.97 -35.69 8.63
CA LYS A 166 9.05 -34.79 8.19
C LYS A 166 8.63 -33.32 8.22
N ALA A 167 9.54 -32.43 8.58
CA ALA A 167 9.30 -30.98 8.58
C ALA A 167 9.69 -30.38 7.21
N GLY A 168 8.99 -30.78 6.14
CA GLY A 168 9.29 -30.38 4.76
C GLY A 168 9.03 -28.89 4.48
N GLY A 169 8.08 -28.28 5.20
CA GLY A 169 7.84 -26.84 5.18
C GLY A 169 7.41 -26.32 6.54
N VAL A 170 7.66 -25.04 6.81
CA VAL A 170 7.23 -24.39 8.06
C VAL A 170 6.69 -23.00 7.76
N GLY A 171 5.60 -22.63 8.41
CA GLY A 171 5.05 -21.29 8.37
C GLY A 171 4.74 -20.79 9.77
N ILE A 172 4.96 -19.50 10.04
CA ILE A 172 4.71 -18.91 11.35
C ILE A 172 4.08 -17.52 11.24
N THR A 173 3.17 -17.20 12.15
CA THR A 173 2.58 -15.87 12.29
C THR A 173 2.17 -15.61 13.74
N ASN A 174 1.84 -14.38 14.08
CA ASN A 174 1.24 -14.01 15.36
C ASN A 174 -0.17 -13.44 15.16
N TYR A 175 -1.08 -13.75 16.07
CA TYR A 175 -2.45 -13.29 16.05
C TYR A 175 -2.96 -13.03 17.47
N THR A 176 -4.03 -12.24 17.60
CA THR A 176 -4.62 -11.90 18.89
C THR A 176 -5.98 -12.57 19.04
N LYS A 177 -6.17 -13.28 20.16
CA LYS A 177 -7.44 -13.90 20.54
C LYS A 177 -7.78 -13.51 21.98
N ASN A 178 -8.98 -12.99 22.19
CA ASN A 178 -9.45 -12.53 23.51
C ASN A 178 -8.50 -11.52 24.19
N GLY A 179 -7.92 -10.60 23.40
CA GLY A 179 -6.99 -9.58 23.90
C GLY A 179 -5.59 -10.09 24.25
N LYS A 180 -5.29 -11.37 24.03
CA LYS A 180 -3.98 -11.98 24.25
C LYS A 180 -3.34 -12.37 22.92
N GLU A 181 -2.04 -12.13 22.79
CA GLU A 181 -1.27 -12.49 21.60
C GLU A 181 -0.80 -13.96 21.67
N TYR A 182 -0.84 -14.62 20.53
CA TYR A 182 -0.40 -15.99 20.31
C TYR A 182 0.46 -16.06 19.05
N TYR A 183 1.45 -16.95 19.05
CA TYR A 183 2.16 -17.35 17.85
C TYR A 183 1.60 -18.68 17.36
N CYS A 184 1.20 -18.72 16.11
CA CYS A 184 0.75 -19.92 15.40
C CYS A 184 1.87 -20.39 14.48
N LEU A 185 2.28 -21.64 14.65
CA LEU A 185 3.29 -22.31 13.82
C LEU A 185 2.62 -23.49 13.11
N ALA A 186 2.83 -23.59 11.81
CA ALA A 186 2.43 -24.73 11.00
C ALA A 186 3.65 -25.48 10.48
N VAL A 187 3.57 -26.81 10.47
CA VAL A 187 4.62 -27.70 9.97
C VAL A 187 4.01 -28.65 8.94
N LEU A 188 4.55 -28.63 7.73
CA LEU A 188 4.06 -29.39 6.58
C LEU A 188 4.90 -30.67 6.37
N ASP A 189 4.22 -31.79 6.13
CA ASP A 189 4.78 -33.02 5.55
C ASP A 189 3.93 -33.45 4.35
N GLY A 190 4.41 -33.20 3.13
CA GLY A 190 3.60 -33.41 1.92
C GLY A 190 2.36 -32.51 1.91
N ALA A 191 1.18 -33.07 2.16
CA ALA A 191 -0.07 -32.31 2.31
C ALA A 191 -0.58 -32.27 3.76
N HIS A 192 0.05 -33.03 4.66
CA HIS A 192 -0.30 -33.07 6.07
C HIS A 192 0.27 -31.86 6.80
N VAL A 193 -0.54 -31.19 7.61
CA VAL A 193 -0.18 -30.00 8.36
C VAL A 193 -0.43 -30.23 9.84
N ASP A 194 0.61 -30.04 10.64
CA ASP A 194 0.54 -29.96 12.09
C ASP A 194 0.56 -28.49 12.53
N ILE A 195 -0.35 -28.09 13.43
CA ILE A 195 -0.38 -26.75 14.01
C ILE A 195 0.09 -26.79 15.45
N TYR A 196 0.93 -25.84 15.83
CA TYR A 196 1.41 -25.61 17.18
C TYR A 196 1.13 -24.16 17.56
N GLU A 197 0.94 -23.91 18.85
CA GLU A 197 0.67 -22.58 19.36
C GLU A 197 1.46 -22.31 20.65
N THR A 198 1.84 -21.06 20.86
CA THR A 198 2.36 -20.55 22.14
C THR A 198 1.80 -19.16 22.40
N ASP A 199 1.56 -18.85 23.66
CA ASP A 199 1.08 -17.55 24.13
C ASP A 199 2.22 -16.68 24.72
N LYS A 200 3.46 -17.16 24.58
CA LYS A 200 4.68 -16.50 25.02
C LYS A 200 5.40 -15.87 23.84
N SER A 201 6.01 -14.71 24.08
CA SER A 201 6.91 -14.06 23.12
C SER A 201 8.03 -15.02 22.69
N LEU A 202 8.45 -14.97 21.43
CA LEU A 202 9.60 -15.76 20.94
C LEU A 202 10.91 -15.38 21.64
N SER A 203 10.99 -14.18 22.22
CA SER A 203 12.13 -13.72 23.03
C SER A 203 12.08 -14.18 24.49
N ASP A 204 10.95 -14.71 24.97
CA ASP A 204 10.83 -15.23 26.35
C ASP A 204 11.64 -16.54 26.46
N PRO A 205 12.63 -16.64 27.37
CA PRO A 205 13.42 -17.87 27.56
C PRO A 205 12.59 -19.11 27.93
N ALA A 206 11.38 -18.91 28.47
CA ALA A 206 10.43 -19.95 28.82
C ALA A 206 9.38 -20.22 27.72
N CYS A 207 9.50 -19.58 26.56
CA CYS A 207 8.65 -19.87 25.41
C CYS A 207 8.89 -21.29 24.92
N SER A 208 7.80 -22.01 24.64
CA SER A 208 7.83 -23.36 24.09
C SER A 208 6.54 -23.62 23.33
N PHE A 209 6.64 -24.27 22.19
CA PHE A 209 5.48 -24.74 21.44
C PHE A 209 5.14 -26.16 21.92
N LYS A 210 3.94 -26.33 22.46
CA LYS A 210 3.40 -27.65 22.82
C LYS A 210 2.37 -28.03 21.77
N GLY A 211 2.37 -29.29 21.35
CA GLY A 211 1.44 -29.73 20.31
C GLY A 211 1.96 -30.93 19.52
N PRO A 212 1.34 -31.23 18.36
CA PRO A 212 0.38 -30.37 17.65
C PRO A 212 -0.93 -30.15 18.44
N ILE A 213 -1.47 -28.93 18.40
CA ILE A 213 -2.80 -28.63 18.95
C ILE A 213 -3.91 -29.16 18.03
N CYS A 214 -3.65 -29.23 16.73
CA CYS A 214 -4.48 -29.88 15.74
C CYS A 214 -3.65 -30.25 14.51
N SER A 215 -4.16 -31.20 13.72
CA SER A 215 -3.55 -31.63 12.46
C SER A 215 -4.62 -31.86 11.41
N PHE A 216 -4.31 -31.59 10.15
CA PHE A 216 -5.22 -31.83 9.01
C PHE A 216 -4.43 -32.11 7.73
N ASP A 217 -5.12 -32.49 6.65
CA ASP A 217 -4.50 -32.74 5.35
C ASP A 217 -5.17 -31.87 4.29
N PHE A 218 -4.38 -31.12 3.53
CA PHE A 218 -4.90 -30.27 2.47
C PHE A 218 -5.70 -31.06 1.42
N ASN A 219 -5.39 -32.33 1.17
CA ASN A 219 -6.15 -33.17 0.23
C ASN A 219 -7.60 -33.40 0.67
N ASN A 220 -7.89 -33.29 1.97
CA ASN A 220 -9.22 -33.48 2.51
C ASN A 220 -10.06 -32.19 2.49
N ILE A 221 -9.47 -31.07 2.06
CA ILE A 221 -10.16 -29.79 1.91
C ILE A 221 -10.73 -29.70 0.50
N ASN A 222 -11.95 -29.19 0.35
CA ASN A 222 -12.57 -29.02 -0.96
C ASN A 222 -11.68 -28.16 -1.87
N GLY A 223 -11.35 -28.68 -3.06
CA GLY A 223 -10.43 -28.05 -4.02
C GLY A 223 -8.94 -28.13 -3.64
N GLY A 224 -8.59 -28.76 -2.53
CA GLY A 224 -7.22 -29.06 -2.13
C GLY A 224 -6.52 -30.04 -3.07
N GLN A 225 -5.19 -29.97 -3.12
CA GLN A 225 -4.37 -30.84 -3.98
C GLN A 225 -3.16 -31.38 -3.20
N GLY A 226 -2.51 -32.42 -3.71
CA GLY A 226 -1.29 -32.98 -3.12
C GLY A 226 -0.02 -32.24 -3.55
N ASP A 227 1.14 -32.68 -3.07
CA ASP A 227 2.48 -32.22 -3.51
C ASP A 227 2.89 -30.79 -3.10
N TYR A 228 2.39 -30.26 -1.97
CA TYR A 228 2.95 -29.04 -1.39
C TYR A 228 4.38 -29.27 -0.93
N SER A 229 5.23 -28.28 -1.16
CA SER A 229 6.65 -28.33 -0.81
C SER A 229 7.03 -27.35 0.28
N ASN A 230 6.31 -26.25 0.40
CA ASN A 230 6.49 -25.32 1.49
C ASN A 230 5.18 -24.57 1.77
N ILE A 231 5.12 -23.89 2.90
CA ILE A 231 4.03 -23.01 3.32
C ILE A 231 4.60 -21.73 3.93
N SER A 232 3.78 -20.68 3.95
CA SER A 232 3.97 -19.54 4.84
C SER A 232 2.65 -19.23 5.54
N LEU A 233 2.73 -18.80 6.79
CA LEU A 233 1.58 -18.27 7.52
C LEU A 233 1.61 -16.75 7.52
N VAL A 234 0.46 -16.14 7.37
CA VAL A 234 0.28 -14.69 7.48
C VAL A 234 -1.03 -14.38 8.18
N THR A 235 -1.02 -13.32 8.99
CA THR A 235 -2.20 -12.83 9.70
C THR A 235 -2.57 -11.45 9.17
N ASP A 236 -3.87 -11.19 8.99
CA ASP A 236 -4.37 -9.87 8.65
C ASP A 236 -4.55 -8.96 9.88
N GLN A 237 -4.86 -7.68 9.69
CA GLN A 237 -5.12 -6.74 10.79
C GLN A 237 -6.39 -7.10 11.59
N ASN A 238 -7.31 -7.86 10.99
CA ASN A 238 -8.50 -8.40 11.63
C ASN A 238 -8.23 -9.71 12.41
N GLN A 239 -6.98 -10.13 12.52
CA GLN A 239 -6.54 -11.35 13.22
C GLN A 239 -6.97 -12.67 12.56
N ASN A 240 -7.33 -12.64 11.27
CA ASN A 240 -7.56 -13.85 10.49
C ASN A 240 -6.22 -14.43 10.01
N ILE A 241 -6.06 -15.75 10.14
CA ILE A 241 -4.84 -16.47 9.77
C ILE A 241 -5.04 -17.11 8.39
N TYR A 242 -3.99 -17.07 7.57
CA TYR A 242 -3.99 -17.64 6.23
C TYR A 242 -2.72 -18.43 5.95
N PHE A 243 -2.85 -19.46 5.11
CA PHE A 243 -1.71 -20.11 4.46
C PHE A 243 -1.51 -19.55 3.06
N MET A 244 -0.27 -19.17 2.75
CA MET A 244 0.21 -19.22 1.37
C MET A 244 0.95 -20.54 1.17
N ALA A 245 0.33 -21.45 0.42
CA ALA A 245 0.88 -22.78 0.16
C ALA A 245 1.50 -22.84 -1.24
N TYR A 246 2.71 -23.37 -1.31
CA TYR A 246 3.54 -23.39 -2.52
C TYR A 246 3.58 -24.78 -3.12
N ARG A 247 3.14 -24.91 -4.38
CA ARG A 247 3.00 -26.21 -5.05
C ARG A 247 3.53 -26.17 -6.48
N SER A 248 4.09 -27.29 -6.93
CA SER A 248 4.47 -27.50 -8.33
C SER A 248 3.83 -28.76 -8.87
N ASN A 249 3.18 -28.67 -10.02
CA ASN A 249 2.71 -29.85 -10.75
C ASN A 249 3.89 -30.55 -11.42
N MET A 250 3.99 -31.85 -11.16
CA MET A 250 5.07 -32.69 -11.65
C MET A 250 4.60 -33.53 -12.84
N VAL A 251 5.27 -33.41 -13.99
CA VAL A 251 4.96 -34.19 -15.20
C VAL A 251 6.04 -35.23 -15.47
N TYR A 252 5.65 -36.48 -15.72
CA TYR A 252 6.58 -37.54 -16.08
C TYR A 252 7.09 -37.34 -17.51
N LYS A 253 8.41 -37.18 -17.67
CA LYS A 253 9.09 -37.13 -18.97
C LYS A 253 9.73 -38.48 -19.26
N SER A 254 9.17 -39.18 -20.25
CA SER A 254 9.63 -40.51 -20.68
C SER A 254 11.10 -40.55 -21.09
N ILE A 255 11.59 -39.48 -21.74
CA ILE A 255 12.98 -39.36 -22.23
C ILE A 255 14.01 -39.48 -21.10
N ILE A 256 13.69 -38.95 -19.92
CA ILE A 256 14.59 -38.97 -18.74
C ILE A 256 14.09 -39.93 -17.65
N LYS A 257 12.99 -40.66 -17.91
CA LYS A 257 12.33 -41.59 -16.98
C LYS A 257 12.07 -40.99 -15.58
N GLN A 258 11.71 -39.71 -15.51
CA GLN A 258 11.52 -39.01 -14.23
C GLN A 258 10.40 -37.96 -14.30
N LYS A 259 9.84 -37.61 -13.14
CA LYS A 259 8.92 -36.49 -12.97
C LYS A 259 9.70 -35.17 -12.87
N VAL A 260 9.25 -34.13 -13.57
CA VAL A 260 9.82 -32.77 -13.51
C VAL A 260 8.74 -31.70 -13.27
N PRO A 261 9.05 -30.60 -12.57
CA PRO A 261 8.11 -29.50 -12.39
C PRO A 261 7.75 -28.87 -13.74
N ARG A 262 6.46 -28.60 -13.97
CA ARG A 262 5.98 -27.96 -15.20
C ARG A 262 5.24 -26.66 -14.95
N GLU A 263 4.42 -26.64 -13.90
CA GLU A 263 3.54 -25.51 -13.57
C GLU A 263 3.63 -25.27 -12.07
N ASP A 264 3.60 -24.00 -11.68
CA ASP A 264 3.72 -23.58 -10.29
C ASP A 264 2.43 -22.89 -9.85
N TYR A 265 2.03 -23.15 -8.60
CA TYR A 265 0.79 -22.65 -8.03
C TYR A 265 1.02 -22.04 -6.65
N LEU A 266 0.40 -20.89 -6.45
CA LEU A 266 0.25 -20.25 -5.15
C LEU A 266 -1.19 -20.46 -4.68
N ASP A 267 -1.39 -21.34 -3.70
CA ASP A 267 -2.71 -21.65 -3.15
C ASP A 267 -2.93 -20.84 -1.86
N LEU A 268 -4.11 -20.23 -1.73
CA LEU A 268 -4.51 -19.48 -0.54
C LEU A 268 -5.53 -20.26 0.27
N TYR A 269 -5.30 -20.41 1.58
CA TYR A 269 -6.24 -21.00 2.52
C TYR A 269 -6.48 -20.06 3.69
N SER A 270 -7.71 -20.01 4.21
CA SER A 270 -8.01 -19.45 5.54
C SER A 270 -7.90 -20.53 6.61
N LEU A 271 -7.49 -20.13 7.81
CA LEU A 271 -7.40 -20.98 8.99
C LEU A 271 -8.12 -20.30 10.17
N LYS A 272 -9.04 -21.03 10.79
CA LYS A 272 -9.65 -20.67 12.08
C LYS A 272 -9.34 -21.72 13.12
N LEU A 273 -8.83 -21.29 14.27
CA LEU A 273 -8.44 -22.16 15.38
C LEU A 273 -9.46 -22.10 16.54
N SER A 274 -10.01 -23.27 16.88
CA SER A 274 -10.95 -23.45 17.99
C SER A 274 -10.49 -24.56 18.93
N GLY A 275 -9.52 -24.24 19.79
CA GLY A 275 -8.95 -25.21 20.72
C GLY A 275 -8.14 -26.27 19.97
N THR A 276 -8.57 -27.53 20.03
CA THR A 276 -7.92 -28.65 19.33
C THR A 276 -8.46 -28.90 17.92
N GLU A 277 -9.31 -28.01 17.41
CA GLU A 277 -9.90 -28.10 16.08
C GLU A 277 -9.41 -26.95 15.19
N ALA A 278 -9.24 -27.24 13.90
CA ALA A 278 -8.98 -26.25 12.86
C ALA A 278 -10.07 -26.33 11.79
N ASP A 279 -10.65 -25.19 11.44
CA ASP A 279 -11.44 -25.02 10.23
C ASP A 279 -10.55 -24.37 9.17
N CYS A 280 -10.09 -25.17 8.21
CA CYS A 280 -9.24 -24.73 7.11
C CYS A 280 -10.01 -24.80 5.79
N LYS A 281 -10.00 -23.70 5.02
CA LYS A 281 -10.74 -23.60 3.76
C LYS A 281 -9.88 -23.02 2.66
N LYS A 282 -9.87 -23.67 1.50
CA LYS A 282 -9.24 -23.13 0.29
C LYS A 282 -10.05 -21.94 -0.22
N ILE A 283 -9.38 -20.83 -0.47
CA ILE A 283 -9.96 -19.60 -1.01
C ILE A 283 -9.73 -19.55 -2.52
N ASP A 284 -8.49 -19.74 -2.95
CA ASP A 284 -8.13 -19.67 -4.37
C ASP A 284 -6.87 -20.49 -4.70
N SER A 285 -6.66 -20.73 -5.99
CA SER A 285 -5.48 -21.37 -6.56
C SER A 285 -5.01 -20.61 -7.79
N ARG A 286 -3.86 -19.97 -7.68
CA ARG A 286 -3.30 -19.15 -8.76
C ARG A 286 -2.17 -19.88 -9.45
N HIS A 287 -2.31 -20.08 -10.75
CA HIS A 287 -1.20 -20.50 -11.60
C HIS A 287 -0.24 -19.33 -11.80
N VAL A 288 1.06 -19.57 -11.58
CA VAL A 288 2.11 -18.57 -11.80
C VAL A 288 3.21 -19.12 -12.69
N THR A 289 3.80 -18.24 -13.49
CA THR A 289 4.91 -18.57 -14.37
C THR A 289 6.23 -18.29 -13.66
N THR A 290 6.91 -19.35 -13.26
CA THR A 290 8.32 -19.29 -12.85
C THR A 290 9.23 -19.70 -14.01
N HIS A 291 10.55 -19.66 -13.82
CA HIS A 291 11.48 -20.07 -14.87
C HIS A 291 11.86 -21.53 -14.73
N HIS A 292 11.32 -22.35 -15.63
CA HIS A 292 11.66 -23.76 -15.79
C HIS A 292 12.69 -23.93 -16.91
N TYR A 293 13.89 -24.44 -16.63
CA TYR A 293 14.77 -24.82 -17.73
C TYR A 293 14.21 -26.08 -18.41
N ASN A 294 14.00 -26.01 -19.71
CA ASN A 294 13.67 -27.16 -20.53
C ASN A 294 14.95 -27.75 -21.14
N THR A 295 15.87 -28.27 -20.33
CA THR A 295 17.10 -28.82 -20.88
C THR A 295 16.96 -30.31 -21.18
N ALA A 296 16.97 -30.62 -22.48
CA ALA A 296 17.28 -31.94 -23.03
C ALA A 296 18.78 -32.32 -22.87
N PHE A 297 19.51 -31.73 -21.92
CA PHE A 297 20.93 -31.97 -21.71
C PHE A 297 21.15 -32.91 -20.52
N ASN A 298 20.99 -34.20 -20.84
CA ASN A 298 21.48 -35.30 -20.04
C ASN A 298 23.00 -35.38 -20.20
N THR A 299 23.76 -34.86 -19.25
CA THR A 299 25.19 -35.26 -19.14
C THR A 299 25.69 -35.38 -17.69
N PHE A 300 24.93 -34.92 -16.68
CA PHE A 300 25.38 -34.96 -15.26
C PHE A 300 24.30 -35.25 -14.20
N GLY A 301 23.14 -35.85 -14.56
CA GLY A 301 22.11 -36.24 -13.59
C GLY A 301 21.35 -35.08 -12.92
N LEU A 302 21.27 -33.92 -13.59
CA LEU A 302 20.67 -32.69 -13.07
C LEU A 302 19.17 -32.64 -13.40
N ASN A 303 18.35 -33.24 -12.54
CA ASN A 303 16.90 -33.25 -12.71
C ASN A 303 16.30 -31.95 -12.13
N ALA A 304 15.53 -31.20 -12.94
CA ALA A 304 14.87 -29.93 -12.61
C ALA A 304 15.82 -28.74 -12.33
N ALA A 305 16.44 -28.19 -13.38
CA ALA A 305 17.05 -26.86 -13.31
C ALA A 305 15.98 -25.78 -13.47
N GLY A 306 16.03 -24.72 -12.66
CA GLY A 306 15.08 -23.59 -12.70
C GLY A 306 14.53 -23.25 -11.33
N SER A 307 13.85 -22.11 -11.24
CA SER A 307 13.19 -21.60 -10.04
C SER A 307 11.79 -22.18 -9.95
N HIS A 308 11.48 -22.91 -8.87
CA HIS A 308 10.19 -23.60 -8.67
C HIS A 308 9.78 -23.67 -7.21
N PHE A 309 8.47 -23.73 -6.98
CA PHE A 309 7.91 -23.91 -5.65
C PHE A 309 8.24 -25.25 -5.00
N ARG A 310 8.50 -26.30 -5.79
CA ARG A 310 8.83 -27.66 -5.31
C ARG A 310 10.00 -27.69 -4.32
N TYR A 311 10.88 -26.69 -4.35
CA TYR A 311 12.08 -26.65 -3.53
C TYR A 311 12.28 -25.33 -2.81
N SER A 312 11.48 -24.31 -3.08
CA SER A 312 11.61 -23.04 -2.38
C SER A 312 10.37 -22.20 -2.60
N GLY A 313 9.91 -21.55 -1.55
CA GLY A 313 8.82 -20.60 -1.60
C GLY A 313 8.84 -19.87 -0.28
N GLY A 314 8.77 -18.54 -0.31
CA GLY A 314 8.80 -17.74 0.90
C GLY A 314 8.04 -16.45 0.74
N LEU A 315 7.35 -16.06 1.80
CA LEU A 315 6.62 -14.80 1.87
C LEU A 315 7.48 -13.73 2.56
N GLU A 316 7.53 -12.55 1.97
CA GLU A 316 8.00 -11.33 2.61
C GLU A 316 6.84 -10.34 2.71
N ILE A 317 6.60 -9.78 3.89
CA ILE A 317 5.66 -8.68 4.07
C ILE A 317 6.47 -7.38 4.07
N ILE A 318 6.22 -6.52 3.08
CA ILE A 318 6.93 -5.24 2.90
C ILE A 318 6.23 -4.13 3.69
N SER A 319 4.90 -4.12 3.64
CA SER A 319 4.05 -3.16 4.34
C SER A 319 2.67 -3.79 4.55
N PRO A 320 1.74 -3.14 5.29
CA PRO A 320 0.38 -3.65 5.43
C PRO A 320 -0.36 -3.92 4.10
N ASP A 321 0.07 -3.35 2.99
CA ASP A 321 -0.60 -3.48 1.68
C ASP A 321 0.25 -4.15 0.62
N LYS A 322 1.46 -4.59 0.98
CA LYS A 322 2.42 -5.09 0.00
C LYS A 322 3.21 -6.26 0.53
N ALA A 323 3.29 -7.30 -0.29
CA ALA A 323 4.12 -8.46 -0.03
C ALA A 323 4.90 -8.86 -1.28
N ASN A 324 5.94 -9.66 -1.08
CA ASN A 324 6.61 -10.40 -2.14
C ASN A 324 6.51 -11.91 -1.87
N VAL A 325 6.33 -12.69 -2.93
CA VAL A 325 6.63 -14.12 -2.91
C VAL A 325 7.96 -14.35 -3.60
N TRP A 326 8.86 -15.01 -2.89
CA TRP A 326 10.21 -15.36 -3.35
C TRP A 326 10.30 -16.83 -3.72
N VAL A 327 10.96 -17.11 -4.85
CA VAL A 327 11.23 -18.45 -5.35
C VAL A 327 12.66 -18.48 -5.85
N THR A 328 13.36 -19.59 -5.62
CA THR A 328 14.76 -19.75 -6.01
C THR A 328 14.96 -21.01 -6.84
N GLY A 329 16.05 -21.04 -7.59
CA GLY A 329 16.47 -22.25 -8.29
C GLY A 329 16.97 -23.34 -7.35
N ARG A 330 16.70 -24.61 -7.66
CA ARG A 330 17.17 -25.76 -6.85
C ARG A 330 18.69 -25.96 -6.87
N ASN A 331 19.26 -26.07 -8.08
CA ASN A 331 20.67 -26.39 -8.35
C ASN A 331 21.57 -25.26 -8.91
N PRO A 332 21.24 -23.95 -8.82
CA PRO A 332 21.95 -22.89 -9.54
C PRO A 332 23.48 -22.91 -9.33
N LEU A 333 23.95 -23.30 -8.14
CA LEU A 333 25.35 -23.11 -7.74
C LEU A 333 26.28 -24.28 -8.14
N LYS A 334 25.71 -25.45 -8.47
CA LYS A 334 26.45 -26.61 -9.00
C LYS A 334 26.85 -26.44 -10.47
N VAL A 335 26.05 -25.68 -11.23
CA VAL A 335 26.09 -25.69 -12.71
C VAL A 335 26.24 -24.28 -13.30
N LEU A 336 25.66 -23.27 -12.66
CA LEU A 336 25.48 -21.95 -13.27
C LEU A 336 26.36 -20.85 -12.63
N ASN A 337 27.00 -21.09 -11.48
CA ASN A 337 27.83 -20.11 -10.75
C ASN A 337 27.08 -18.83 -10.31
N TYR A 338 25.76 -18.88 -10.21
CA TYR A 338 24.90 -17.82 -9.65
C TYR A 338 23.66 -18.45 -9.03
N LEU A 339 23.01 -17.77 -8.08
CA LEU A 339 21.67 -18.09 -7.59
C LEU A 339 20.63 -17.40 -8.47
N GLU A 340 19.68 -18.16 -9.03
CA GLU A 340 18.52 -17.61 -9.72
C GLU A 340 17.39 -17.38 -8.73
N VAL A 341 16.78 -16.19 -8.80
CA VAL A 341 15.71 -15.76 -7.91
C VAL A 341 14.59 -15.18 -8.75
N ASN A 342 13.38 -15.69 -8.50
CA ASN A 342 12.13 -15.19 -9.03
C ASN A 342 11.37 -14.50 -7.90
N SER A 343 10.80 -13.32 -8.17
CA SER A 343 9.95 -12.61 -7.21
C SER A 343 8.63 -12.19 -7.84
N PHE A 344 7.55 -12.37 -7.08
CA PHE A 344 6.23 -11.83 -7.39
C PHE A 344 5.97 -10.73 -6.38
N SER A 345 5.90 -9.48 -6.82
CA SER A 345 5.58 -8.36 -5.94
C SER A 345 4.12 -8.01 -6.13
N SER A 346 3.33 -8.01 -5.06
CA SER A 346 1.92 -7.61 -5.17
C SER A 346 1.85 -6.16 -5.63
N GLU A 347 1.06 -5.87 -6.66
CA GLU A 347 0.82 -4.50 -7.10
C GLU A 347 0.13 -3.71 -5.98
N ARG A 348 0.49 -2.43 -5.84
CA ARG A 348 -0.24 -1.52 -4.96
C ARG A 348 -1.46 -1.04 -5.72
N GLU A 349 -2.59 -1.73 -5.59
CA GLU A 349 -3.87 -1.27 -6.13
C GLU A 349 -4.77 -0.62 -5.06
N TYR A 350 -4.48 -0.84 -3.78
CA TYR A 350 -5.15 -0.14 -2.70
C TYR A 350 -4.37 1.09 -2.27
N ASP A 351 -5.03 2.23 -2.33
CA ASP A 351 -4.60 3.45 -1.69
C ASP A 351 -5.73 3.90 -0.77
N PRO A 352 -5.51 3.98 0.55
CA PRO A 352 -6.56 4.39 1.49
C PRO A 352 -7.06 5.82 1.23
N ASN A 353 -6.42 6.57 0.35
CA ASN A 353 -6.82 7.91 -0.04
C ASN A 353 -7.50 7.97 -1.41
N ASN A 354 -7.52 6.89 -2.20
CA ASN A 354 -8.07 6.91 -3.56
C ASN A 354 -9.10 5.79 -3.78
N VAL A 355 -9.98 6.00 -4.75
CA VAL A 355 -11.03 5.04 -5.11
C VAL A 355 -10.42 3.95 -5.98
N THR A 356 -10.82 2.69 -5.81
CA THR A 356 -10.44 1.61 -6.72
C THR A 356 -11.69 0.99 -7.34
N ILE A 357 -11.73 0.94 -8.68
CA ILE A 357 -12.81 0.34 -9.46
C ILE A 357 -12.38 -1.01 -10.02
N TYR A 358 -13.32 -1.95 -10.15
CA TYR A 358 -13.07 -3.33 -10.54
C TYR A 358 -14.03 -3.81 -11.63
N ASP A 359 -13.53 -4.62 -12.56
CA ASP A 359 -14.36 -5.18 -13.63
C ASP A 359 -15.16 -6.43 -13.24
N ASN A 360 -14.87 -7.04 -12.08
CA ASN A 360 -15.66 -8.12 -11.52
C ASN A 360 -16.25 -7.72 -10.16
N GLY A 361 -17.25 -8.48 -9.72
CA GLY A 361 -17.78 -8.39 -8.36
C GLY A 361 -16.74 -8.77 -7.30
N ASP A 362 -17.06 -8.42 -6.06
CA ASP A 362 -16.31 -8.69 -4.84
C ASP A 362 -14.87 -8.15 -4.84
N PHE A 363 -14.64 -7.02 -5.51
CA PHE A 363 -13.36 -6.31 -5.60
C PHE A 363 -12.25 -7.14 -6.25
N LYS A 364 -12.62 -7.86 -7.33
CA LYS A 364 -11.74 -8.78 -8.08
C LYS A 364 -11.58 -8.34 -9.53
N GLY A 365 -10.69 -9.02 -10.25
CA GLY A 365 -10.49 -8.82 -11.68
C GLY A 365 -9.50 -7.70 -11.98
N ARG A 366 -9.60 -7.11 -13.18
CA ARG A 366 -8.82 -5.92 -13.54
C ARG A 366 -9.33 -4.76 -12.71
N SER A 367 -8.41 -3.94 -12.22
CA SER A 367 -8.76 -2.77 -11.42
C SER A 367 -8.11 -1.50 -11.93
N GLN A 368 -8.61 -0.37 -11.44
CA GLN A 368 -8.02 0.93 -11.66
C GLN A 368 -8.21 1.82 -10.44
N LEU A 369 -7.12 2.46 -10.01
CA LEU A 369 -7.15 3.51 -9.02
C LEU A 369 -7.56 4.85 -9.66
N LEU A 370 -8.53 5.51 -9.04
CA LEU A 370 -9.05 6.83 -9.39
C LEU A 370 -8.77 7.81 -8.24
N ARG A 371 -8.10 8.91 -8.58
CA ARG A 371 -7.95 10.06 -7.67
C ARG A 371 -9.24 10.88 -7.65
N SER A 372 -9.29 11.89 -6.78
CA SER A 372 -10.33 12.91 -6.93
C SER A 372 -10.23 13.58 -8.29
N GLY A 373 -11.37 13.70 -8.98
CA GLY A 373 -11.40 14.17 -10.35
C GLY A 373 -12.58 13.60 -11.13
N LYS A 374 -12.52 13.81 -12.44
CA LYS A 374 -13.54 13.42 -13.40
C LYS A 374 -12.93 12.49 -14.43
N TYR A 375 -13.63 11.40 -14.71
CA TYR A 375 -13.17 10.34 -15.61
C TYR A 375 -14.26 10.02 -16.63
N ASN A 376 -13.94 10.17 -17.91
CA ASN A 376 -14.79 9.70 -19.00
C ASN A 376 -14.43 8.26 -19.39
N ASP A 377 -15.24 7.69 -20.28
CA ASP A 377 -15.04 6.39 -20.92
C ASP A 377 -13.60 6.11 -21.37
N SER A 378 -12.96 7.11 -21.99
CA SER A 378 -11.56 7.02 -22.46
C SER A 378 -10.53 6.86 -21.34
N ASP A 379 -10.88 7.25 -20.12
CA ASP A 379 -10.01 7.22 -18.95
C ASP A 379 -10.15 5.90 -18.16
N LEU A 380 -11.17 5.09 -18.47
CA LEU A 380 -11.48 3.83 -17.76
C LEU A 380 -10.71 2.65 -18.36
N LYS A 381 -9.58 2.31 -17.73
CA LYS A 381 -8.69 1.20 -18.08
C LYS A 381 -9.31 -0.18 -17.84
N ILE A 382 -10.29 -0.28 -16.95
CA ILE A 382 -11.06 -1.52 -16.76
C ILE A 382 -11.98 -1.81 -17.96
N GLY A 383 -12.24 -0.80 -18.81
CA GLY A 383 -13.14 -0.85 -19.96
C GLY A 383 -14.42 -0.04 -19.72
N ASN A 384 -14.98 0.51 -20.79
CA ASN A 384 -16.30 1.14 -20.74
C ASN A 384 -17.36 0.09 -20.40
N ASP A 385 -18.35 0.45 -19.57
CA ASP A 385 -19.45 -0.43 -19.21
C ASP A 385 -18.98 -1.77 -18.59
N ALA A 386 -17.84 -1.75 -17.89
CA ALA A 386 -17.27 -2.95 -17.27
C ALA A 386 -17.29 -2.91 -15.73
N LEU A 387 -17.67 -1.80 -15.10
CA LEU A 387 -17.59 -1.63 -13.65
C LEU A 387 -18.60 -2.51 -12.91
N SER A 388 -18.09 -3.42 -12.08
CA SER A 388 -18.89 -4.37 -11.29
C SER A 388 -18.69 -4.28 -9.78
N SER A 389 -17.57 -3.74 -9.28
CA SER A 389 -17.44 -3.39 -7.86
C SER A 389 -16.48 -2.23 -7.63
N ILE A 390 -16.60 -1.55 -6.49
CA ILE A 390 -15.87 -0.33 -6.19
C ILE A 390 -15.54 -0.21 -4.70
N GLU A 391 -14.30 0.14 -4.39
CA GLU A 391 -13.86 0.53 -3.06
C GLU A 391 -13.75 2.06 -2.96
N ILE A 392 -14.40 2.62 -1.94
CA ILE A 392 -14.51 4.05 -1.71
C ILE A 392 -14.02 4.34 -0.28
N PRO A 393 -12.85 4.99 -0.11
CA PRO A 393 -12.40 5.41 1.20
C PRO A 393 -13.36 6.40 1.88
N ASP A 394 -13.30 6.50 3.21
CA ASP A 394 -14.16 7.40 4.01
C ASP A 394 -14.09 8.87 3.55
N GLY A 395 -12.93 9.31 3.06
CA GLY A 395 -12.71 10.66 2.53
C GLY A 395 -13.21 10.91 1.10
N LYS A 396 -13.92 9.95 0.49
CA LYS A 396 -14.38 10.01 -0.90
C LYS A 396 -15.89 9.77 -1.02
N PHE A 397 -16.43 10.33 -2.09
CA PHE A 397 -17.78 10.16 -2.58
C PHE A 397 -17.71 9.97 -4.09
N VAL A 398 -18.44 9.00 -4.63
CA VAL A 398 -18.39 8.68 -6.05
C VAL A 398 -19.77 8.82 -6.67
N THR A 399 -19.86 9.52 -7.81
CA THR A 399 -21.02 9.46 -8.68
C THR A 399 -20.65 8.74 -9.96
N LEU A 400 -21.35 7.65 -10.25
CA LEU A 400 -21.27 6.95 -11.52
C LEU A 400 -22.35 7.47 -12.48
N PHE A 401 -22.06 7.47 -13.77
CA PHE A 401 -22.97 7.91 -14.83
C PHE A 401 -23.06 6.88 -15.95
N GLU A 402 -24.28 6.64 -16.41
CA GLU A 402 -24.60 5.67 -17.47
C GLU A 402 -24.02 6.09 -18.83
N HIS A 403 -23.81 7.40 -19.03
CA HIS A 403 -23.29 7.92 -20.29
C HIS A 403 -22.00 8.71 -20.07
N LYS A 404 -21.23 8.86 -21.14
CA LYS A 404 -20.06 9.75 -21.17
C LYS A 404 -20.44 11.20 -20.88
N GLY A 405 -19.49 11.98 -20.36
CA GLY A 405 -19.67 13.40 -20.06
C GLY A 405 -20.59 13.67 -18.87
N PHE A 406 -20.72 12.72 -17.95
CA PHE A 406 -21.46 12.88 -16.70
C PHE A 406 -22.96 13.11 -16.92
N GLN A 407 -23.54 12.33 -17.84
CA GLN A 407 -24.94 12.40 -18.26
C GLN A 407 -25.67 11.06 -18.07
N GLY A 408 -26.98 11.06 -18.28
CA GLY A 408 -27.83 9.86 -18.16
C GLY A 408 -28.23 9.57 -16.72
N ALA A 409 -28.63 8.32 -16.46
CA ALA A 409 -28.87 7.88 -15.10
C ALA A 409 -27.57 7.94 -14.29
N SER A 410 -27.67 8.28 -13.00
CA SER A 410 -26.51 8.35 -12.12
C SER A 410 -26.74 7.58 -10.83
N LEU A 411 -25.65 7.07 -10.26
CA LEU A 411 -25.62 6.33 -9.01
C LEU A 411 -24.60 6.94 -8.05
N ASN A 412 -25.06 7.36 -6.88
CA ASN A 412 -24.24 7.94 -5.83
C ASN A 412 -23.81 6.86 -4.83
N LEU A 413 -22.50 6.73 -4.62
CA LEU A 413 -21.89 5.71 -3.78
C LEU A 413 -21.02 6.35 -2.70
N PHE A 414 -21.17 5.84 -1.48
CA PHE A 414 -20.51 6.37 -0.30
C PHE A 414 -19.53 5.38 0.32
N ASP A 415 -19.74 4.08 0.17
CA ASP A 415 -18.92 3.05 0.80
C ASP A 415 -18.65 1.93 -0.21
N ASN A 416 -17.73 1.05 0.14
CA ASN A 416 -17.37 -0.10 -0.69
C ASN A 416 -18.61 -0.92 -1.04
N THR A 417 -18.79 -1.23 -2.32
CA THR A 417 -19.96 -2.00 -2.76
C THR A 417 -19.72 -2.76 -4.06
N ASN A 418 -20.43 -3.86 -4.23
CA ASN A 418 -20.75 -4.38 -5.55
C ASN A 418 -21.75 -3.43 -6.22
N ILE A 419 -21.61 -3.22 -7.53
CA ILE A 419 -22.57 -2.40 -8.26
C ILE A 419 -23.88 -3.19 -8.39
N GLY A 420 -24.98 -2.56 -8.01
CA GLY A 420 -26.30 -3.19 -8.07
C GLY A 420 -26.69 -3.55 -9.50
N VAL A 421 -27.52 -4.58 -9.65
CA VAL A 421 -27.95 -5.13 -10.95
C VAL A 421 -28.50 -4.09 -11.93
N ASP A 422 -29.06 -2.98 -11.42
CA ASP A 422 -29.62 -1.92 -12.25
C ASP A 422 -28.55 -1.04 -12.92
N PHE A 423 -27.32 -1.01 -12.38
CA PHE A 423 -26.22 -0.15 -12.84
C PHE A 423 -24.93 -0.91 -13.19
N ASN A 424 -24.86 -2.20 -12.89
CA ASN A 424 -23.72 -3.07 -13.19
C ASN A 424 -23.42 -3.03 -14.68
N ASP A 425 -22.14 -2.88 -15.05
CA ASP A 425 -21.71 -2.87 -16.45
C ASP A 425 -22.42 -1.82 -17.32
N LYS A 426 -22.73 -0.65 -16.75
CA LYS A 426 -23.31 0.51 -17.46
C LYS A 426 -22.53 1.80 -17.28
N THR A 427 -21.47 1.78 -16.49
CA THR A 427 -20.75 3.02 -16.13
C THR A 427 -19.87 3.47 -17.29
N SER A 428 -20.17 4.66 -17.82
CA SER A 428 -19.41 5.30 -18.90
C SER A 428 -18.72 6.61 -18.47
N SER A 429 -19.05 7.17 -17.30
CA SER A 429 -18.22 8.23 -16.68
C SER A 429 -18.38 8.28 -15.16
N ILE A 430 -17.36 8.80 -14.47
CA ILE A 430 -17.22 8.75 -13.01
C ILE A 430 -16.73 10.10 -12.48
N ILE A 431 -17.37 10.60 -11.42
CA ILE A 431 -16.86 11.74 -10.63
C ILE A 431 -16.47 11.24 -9.25
N VAL A 432 -15.21 11.47 -8.86
CA VAL A 432 -14.69 11.19 -7.53
C VAL A 432 -14.50 12.51 -6.77
N THR A 433 -15.37 12.77 -5.80
CA THR A 433 -15.36 14.01 -5.01
C THR A 433 -14.74 13.77 -3.62
N PRO A 434 -13.80 14.61 -3.15
CA PRO A 434 -13.35 14.55 -1.77
C PRO A 434 -14.47 15.02 -0.82
N VAL A 435 -14.63 14.33 0.31
CA VAL A 435 -15.61 14.66 1.35
C VAL A 435 -15.00 14.48 2.73
N THR A 436 -15.44 15.28 3.69
CA THR A 436 -15.13 14.99 5.11
C THR A 436 -16.25 14.12 5.69
N LYS A 437 -15.89 13.09 6.45
CA LYS A 437 -16.86 12.23 7.16
C LYS A 437 -16.84 12.58 8.64
N LEU A 438 -17.97 13.05 9.14
CA LEU A 438 -18.23 13.42 10.53
C LEU A 438 -18.72 12.20 11.31
N PHE A 439 -18.31 12.06 12.57
CA PHE A 439 -18.72 10.96 13.45
C PHE A 439 -19.17 11.45 14.82
N LYS A 440 -20.28 10.88 15.32
CA LYS A 440 -20.81 11.18 16.66
C LYS A 440 -19.91 10.72 17.79
N ASN A 441 -19.18 9.62 17.60
CA ASN A 441 -18.32 9.06 18.64
C ASN A 441 -16.85 9.32 18.32
N ARG A 442 -15.98 9.00 19.27
CA ARG A 442 -14.54 8.98 19.07
C ARG A 442 -14.13 7.83 18.14
N ASP A 443 -12.89 7.90 17.69
CA ASP A 443 -12.23 6.83 16.95
C ASP A 443 -12.96 6.44 15.65
N PHE A 444 -13.64 7.41 15.02
CA PHE A 444 -14.37 7.24 13.77
C PHE A 444 -15.52 6.21 13.86
N THR A 445 -16.23 6.21 14.99
CA THR A 445 -17.34 5.27 15.25
C THR A 445 -18.69 5.96 15.44
N GLY A 446 -19.77 5.18 15.48
CA GLY A 446 -21.14 5.67 15.67
C GLY A 446 -21.77 6.25 14.40
N ASP A 447 -22.89 6.97 14.55
CA ASP A 447 -23.56 7.60 13.41
C ASP A 447 -22.61 8.58 12.73
N SER A 448 -22.64 8.60 11.40
CA SER A 448 -21.76 9.42 10.60
C SER A 448 -22.48 10.11 9.46
N TYR A 449 -21.88 11.19 8.95
CA TYR A 449 -22.40 11.94 7.81
C TYR A 449 -21.26 12.53 6.98
N LYS A 450 -21.42 12.54 5.65
CA LYS A 450 -20.40 13.04 4.72
C LYS A 450 -20.77 14.43 4.22
N LEU A 451 -19.83 15.36 4.29
CA LEU A 451 -19.96 16.73 3.80
C LEU A 451 -18.99 16.97 2.64
N LYS A 452 -19.51 17.45 1.52
CA LYS A 452 -18.72 18.02 0.41
C LYS A 452 -18.16 19.39 0.80
N ALA A 453 -17.26 19.94 0.00
CA ALA A 453 -16.90 21.35 0.10
C ALA A 453 -18.16 22.23 0.13
N GLY A 454 -18.25 23.15 1.10
CA GLY A 454 -19.48 23.85 1.39
C GLY A 454 -19.46 24.62 2.72
N ARG A 455 -20.44 25.52 2.86
CA ARG A 455 -20.71 26.30 4.06
C ARG A 455 -22.00 25.82 4.70
N TYR A 456 -21.88 25.10 5.81
CA TYR A 456 -22.99 24.51 6.55
C TYR A 456 -23.26 25.36 7.79
N SER A 457 -24.04 26.43 7.62
CA SER A 457 -24.30 27.44 8.65
C SER A 457 -25.24 26.96 9.75
N GLN A 458 -25.97 25.87 9.54
CA GLN A 458 -27.00 25.38 10.46
C GLN A 458 -26.72 23.93 10.87
N ALA A 459 -26.96 23.62 12.14
CA ALA A 459 -26.63 22.31 12.72
C ALA A 459 -27.39 21.14 12.07
N ASN A 460 -28.61 21.37 11.60
CA ASN A 460 -29.40 20.35 10.89
C ASN A 460 -28.79 19.93 9.54
N GLN A 461 -27.87 20.72 8.99
CA GLN A 461 -27.16 20.38 7.74
C GLN A 461 -26.01 19.40 7.97
N LEU A 462 -25.58 19.18 9.22
CA LEU A 462 -24.46 18.31 9.55
C LEU A 462 -24.81 16.82 9.55
N GLY A 463 -26.11 16.48 9.53
CA GLY A 463 -26.63 15.11 9.46
C GLY A 463 -26.37 14.22 10.69
N ILE A 464 -25.42 14.58 11.55
CA ILE A 464 -25.12 13.90 12.81
C ILE A 464 -25.82 14.53 14.03
N GLY A 465 -26.57 15.62 13.86
CA GLY A 465 -27.19 16.36 14.97
C GLY A 465 -26.30 17.49 15.50
N ASN A 466 -26.90 18.38 16.30
CA ASN A 466 -26.20 19.52 16.88
C ASN A 466 -25.35 19.08 18.08
N ASP A 467 -24.15 19.65 18.23
CA ASP A 467 -23.33 19.45 19.43
C ASP A 467 -23.02 17.96 19.70
N THR A 468 -22.86 17.16 18.65
CA THR A 468 -22.56 15.71 18.76
C THR A 468 -21.25 15.29 18.11
N LEU A 469 -20.57 16.18 17.38
CA LEU A 469 -19.35 15.83 16.65
C LEU A 469 -18.21 15.50 17.62
N ASN A 470 -17.56 14.34 17.46
CA ASN A 470 -16.40 13.95 18.28
C ASN A 470 -15.17 13.57 17.47
N SER A 471 -15.33 12.99 16.28
CA SER A 471 -14.22 12.67 15.39
C SER A 471 -14.60 12.92 13.93
N LEU A 472 -13.60 13.13 13.07
CA LEU A 472 -13.84 13.34 11.64
C LEU A 472 -12.64 12.92 10.79
N VAL A 473 -12.95 12.35 9.63
CA VAL A 473 -11.97 12.07 8.57
C VAL A 473 -11.85 13.31 7.69
N VAL A 474 -10.63 13.81 7.49
CA VAL A 474 -10.33 14.96 6.63
C VAL A 474 -9.35 14.52 5.54
N PRO A 475 -9.79 14.37 4.27
CA PRO A 475 -8.92 13.96 3.18
C PRO A 475 -7.93 15.09 2.83
N GLU A 476 -6.83 14.75 2.15
CA GLU A 476 -5.74 15.68 1.84
C GLU A 476 -6.19 16.92 1.04
N GLU A 477 -7.27 16.80 0.26
CA GLU A 477 -7.77 17.89 -0.58
C GLU A 477 -8.65 18.91 0.18
N LEU A 478 -8.98 18.64 1.45
CA LEU A 478 -9.90 19.45 2.23
C LEU A 478 -9.27 19.99 3.52
N LEU A 479 -9.76 21.16 3.90
CA LEU A 479 -9.58 21.79 5.21
C LEU A 479 -10.97 22.01 5.83
N VAL A 480 -11.12 21.66 7.11
CA VAL A 480 -12.40 21.80 7.82
C VAL A 480 -12.25 22.82 8.94
N THR A 481 -13.16 23.79 9.02
CA THR A 481 -13.28 24.70 10.16
C THR A 481 -14.59 24.47 10.87
N LEU A 482 -14.52 24.10 12.14
CA LEU A 482 -15.65 23.88 13.03
C LEU A 482 -15.95 25.16 13.81
N TYR A 483 -17.23 25.44 14.07
CA TYR A 483 -17.67 26.59 14.87
C TYR A 483 -18.67 26.14 15.94
N GLU A 484 -18.53 26.73 17.13
CA GLU A 484 -19.38 26.41 18.28
C GLU A 484 -20.85 26.80 18.11
N HIS A 485 -21.11 27.78 17.27
CA HIS A 485 -22.44 28.31 17.06
C HIS A 485 -22.80 28.28 15.58
N ILE A 486 -24.10 28.36 15.30
CA ILE A 486 -24.61 28.55 13.94
C ILE A 486 -24.07 29.84 13.31
N ASP A 487 -24.15 29.93 11.98
CA ASP A 487 -23.68 31.06 11.18
C ASP A 487 -22.20 31.41 11.41
N PHE A 488 -21.37 30.40 11.69
CA PHE A 488 -19.91 30.51 11.83
C PHE A 488 -19.46 31.46 12.96
N LYS A 489 -20.17 31.40 14.10
CA LYS A 489 -19.91 32.23 15.29
C LYS A 489 -19.32 31.39 16.44
N GLY A 490 -18.87 32.08 17.49
CA GLY A 490 -18.28 31.46 18.68
C GLY A 490 -16.80 31.11 18.47
N ARG A 491 -16.25 30.22 19.32
CA ARG A 491 -14.90 29.71 19.07
C ARG A 491 -14.91 28.85 17.80
N SER A 492 -13.76 28.79 17.13
CA SER A 492 -13.57 27.98 15.93
C SER A 492 -12.34 27.10 16.07
N LYS A 493 -12.37 25.90 15.45
CA LYS A 493 -11.22 24.98 15.39
C LYS A 493 -10.98 24.54 13.96
N VAL A 494 -9.77 24.78 13.46
CA VAL A 494 -9.33 24.30 12.13
C VAL A 494 -8.79 22.89 12.28
N ILE A 495 -9.26 21.98 11.43
CA ILE A 495 -8.86 20.58 11.38
C ILE A 495 -8.20 20.32 10.02
N GLU A 496 -6.88 20.13 10.07
CA GLU A 496 -6.06 19.86 8.88
C GLU A 496 -6.02 18.36 8.54
N ASN A 497 -6.01 17.50 9.56
CA ASN A 497 -5.88 16.05 9.39
C ASN A 497 -7.03 15.33 10.09
N SER A 498 -7.34 14.10 9.67
CA SER A 498 -8.31 13.24 10.35
C SER A 498 -8.00 13.16 11.85
N THR A 499 -8.98 13.42 12.71
CA THR A 499 -8.82 13.36 14.17
C THR A 499 -9.77 12.36 14.79
N SER A 500 -9.24 11.46 15.64
CA SER A 500 -10.04 10.46 16.36
C SER A 500 -10.74 11.05 17.60
N SER A 501 -10.38 12.26 18.02
CA SER A 501 -11.04 13.00 19.10
C SER A 501 -10.85 14.50 18.91
N LEU A 502 -11.93 15.28 19.08
CA LEU A 502 -11.91 16.74 19.04
C LEU A 502 -11.48 17.38 20.37
N GLU A 503 -11.28 16.57 21.41
CA GLU A 503 -10.82 16.99 22.73
C GLU A 503 -11.72 18.08 23.35
N ASP A 504 -11.17 19.28 23.56
CA ASP A 504 -11.84 20.44 24.14
C ASP A 504 -12.95 21.03 23.25
N PHE A 505 -13.06 20.57 22.01
CA PHE A 505 -14.09 20.96 21.04
C PHE A 505 -15.14 19.86 20.80
N SER A 506 -15.00 18.69 21.45
CA SER A 506 -15.96 17.60 21.33
C SER A 506 -17.37 18.07 21.73
N ASN A 507 -18.37 17.71 20.93
CA ASN A 507 -19.77 18.00 21.17
C ASN A 507 -20.11 19.51 21.26
N LEU A 508 -19.36 20.37 20.56
CA LEU A 508 -19.66 21.81 20.52
C LEU A 508 -20.02 22.31 19.12
N THR A 509 -19.84 21.51 18.07
CA THR A 509 -19.99 21.96 16.69
C THR A 509 -21.44 22.19 16.31
N SER A 510 -21.76 23.43 15.93
CA SER A 510 -23.07 23.85 15.41
C SER A 510 -23.04 24.34 13.97
N SER A 511 -21.87 24.72 13.43
CA SER A 511 -21.69 25.02 12.00
C SER A 511 -20.30 24.64 11.51
N VAL A 512 -20.18 24.38 10.20
CA VAL A 512 -18.95 23.85 9.58
C VAL A 512 -18.69 24.52 8.25
N ILE A 513 -17.43 24.87 7.99
CA ILE A 513 -16.95 25.23 6.66
C ILE A 513 -15.99 24.14 6.19
N VAL A 514 -16.24 23.58 5.01
CA VAL A 514 -15.38 22.61 4.33
C VAL A 514 -14.84 23.28 3.06
N GLU A 515 -13.54 23.49 2.97
CA GLU A 515 -12.90 24.22 1.88
C GLU A 515 -11.86 23.32 1.18
N PRO A 516 -11.72 23.40 -0.16
CA PRO A 516 -10.56 22.84 -0.84
C PRO A 516 -9.26 23.48 -0.35
N ALA A 517 -8.20 22.68 -0.21
CA ALA A 517 -6.91 23.14 0.28
C ALA A 517 -5.74 22.50 -0.46
N VAL A 518 -4.75 23.32 -0.80
CA VAL A 518 -3.47 22.86 -1.34
C VAL A 518 -2.67 22.24 -0.19
N THR A 519 -2.07 21.08 -0.43
CA THR A 519 -1.15 20.46 0.53
C THR A 519 0.28 20.63 0.05
N LEU A 520 1.11 21.25 0.88
CA LEU A 520 2.53 21.49 0.66
C LEU A 520 3.35 20.43 1.40
N TYR A 521 4.45 19.98 0.80
CA TYR A 521 5.31 18.94 1.36
C TYR A 521 6.77 19.37 1.36
N LYS A 522 7.43 19.09 2.47
CA LYS A 522 8.84 19.41 2.69
C LYS A 522 9.76 18.66 1.72
N ASP A 523 9.46 17.39 1.46
CA ASP A 523 10.33 16.54 0.65
C ASP A 523 9.68 16.19 -0.70
N HIS A 524 10.47 15.59 -1.59
CA HIS A 524 10.02 15.16 -2.91
C HIS A 524 8.98 14.03 -2.78
N TYR A 525 8.15 13.86 -3.82
CA TYR A 525 7.17 12.78 -3.89
C TYR A 525 6.17 12.78 -2.72
N TYR A 526 5.78 13.96 -2.24
CA TYR A 526 4.78 14.16 -1.18
C TYR A 526 5.20 13.58 0.19
N ASN A 527 6.50 13.63 0.50
CA ASN A 527 7.05 13.13 1.76
C ASN A 527 7.41 14.28 2.73
N GLY A 528 7.78 13.89 3.95
CA GLY A 528 8.20 14.83 4.99
C GLY A 528 7.03 15.56 5.65
N ASN A 529 7.35 16.63 6.36
CA ASN A 529 6.35 17.49 6.99
C ASN A 529 5.45 18.12 5.92
N SER A 530 4.15 18.23 6.22
CA SER A 530 3.18 18.81 5.30
C SER A 530 2.34 19.90 5.94
N LYS A 531 1.75 20.77 5.10
CA LYS A 531 0.83 21.83 5.52
C LYS A 531 -0.29 22.02 4.52
N LYS A 532 -1.51 22.14 5.02
CA LYS A 532 -2.68 22.51 4.22
C LYS A 532 -2.93 24.00 4.25
N LEU A 533 -3.15 24.58 3.08
CA LEU A 533 -3.47 25.98 2.90
C LEU A 533 -4.73 26.10 2.04
N LYS A 534 -5.73 26.80 2.56
CA LYS A 534 -6.89 27.20 1.76
C LYS A 534 -6.55 28.35 0.82
N ALA A 535 -7.48 28.71 -0.06
CA ALA A 535 -7.38 29.92 -0.88
C ALA A 535 -7.07 31.14 0.01
N GLY A 536 -6.10 31.94 -0.41
CA GLY A 536 -5.56 33.03 0.41
C GLY A 536 -4.18 33.50 -0.04
N ARG A 537 -3.70 34.54 0.65
CA ARG A 537 -2.40 35.17 0.42
C ARG A 537 -1.52 34.95 1.64
N TYR A 538 -0.39 34.29 1.44
CA TYR A 538 0.55 33.92 2.51
C TYR A 538 1.89 34.63 2.25
N PRO A 539 2.07 35.86 2.76
CA PRO A 539 3.21 36.72 2.42
C PRO A 539 4.54 36.27 3.04
N MET A 540 4.49 35.39 4.04
CA MET A 540 5.66 34.87 4.76
C MET A 540 5.52 33.35 4.97
N PHE A 541 6.23 32.56 4.16
CA PHE A 541 6.15 31.10 4.17
C PHE A 541 6.67 30.47 5.47
N GLU A 542 7.69 31.06 6.08
CA GLU A 542 8.28 30.61 7.34
C GLU A 542 7.25 30.47 8.48
N GLN A 543 6.19 31.27 8.44
CA GLN A 543 5.14 31.28 9.47
C GLN A 543 4.17 30.11 9.33
N LEU A 544 4.28 29.30 8.28
CA LEU A 544 3.36 28.18 8.00
C LEU A 544 3.74 26.89 8.73
N GLY A 545 4.92 26.81 9.33
CA GLY A 545 5.34 25.68 10.18
C GLY A 545 5.87 24.45 9.42
N ILE A 546 6.18 24.57 8.12
CA ILE A 546 6.84 23.52 7.31
C ILE A 546 8.35 23.72 7.13
N GLY A 547 8.89 24.80 7.70
CA GLY A 547 10.24 25.30 7.43
C GLY A 547 10.20 26.38 6.35
N GLY A 548 10.99 27.44 6.53
CA GLY A 548 11.28 28.37 5.44
C GLY A 548 12.12 27.67 4.39
N ASP A 549 11.86 27.94 3.11
CA ASP A 549 12.71 27.47 2.03
C ASP A 549 12.90 25.94 2.05
N THR A 550 11.82 25.20 2.26
CA THR A 550 11.82 23.71 2.27
C THR A 550 10.74 23.11 1.39
N LEU A 551 10.06 23.89 0.54
CA LEU A 551 9.01 23.33 -0.32
C LEU A 551 9.62 22.54 -1.48
N SER A 552 9.33 21.25 -1.53
CA SER A 552 9.80 20.35 -2.58
C SER A 552 8.70 19.79 -3.47
N SER A 553 7.51 19.53 -2.91
CA SER A 553 6.38 18.97 -3.67
C SER A 553 5.04 19.48 -3.15
N LEU A 554 3.99 19.41 -3.98
CA LEU A 554 2.68 19.97 -3.65
C LEU A 554 1.55 19.19 -4.31
N LYS A 555 0.38 19.16 -3.67
CA LYS A 555 -0.87 18.65 -4.23
C LYS A 555 -1.88 19.78 -4.37
N VAL A 556 -2.48 19.90 -5.56
CA VAL A 556 -3.39 21.00 -5.91
C VAL A 556 -4.76 20.41 -6.23
N PRO A 557 -5.77 20.61 -5.36
CA PRO A 557 -7.13 20.21 -5.68
C PRO A 557 -7.63 20.90 -6.96
N HIS A 558 -8.43 20.16 -7.72
CA HIS A 558 -9.07 20.67 -8.92
C HIS A 558 -9.82 21.99 -8.65
N GLY A 559 -9.64 22.98 -9.53
CA GLY A 559 -10.24 24.30 -9.40
C GLY A 559 -9.47 25.28 -8.50
N LEU A 560 -8.32 24.88 -7.96
CA LEU A 560 -7.37 25.79 -7.32
C LEU A 560 -6.13 25.98 -8.20
N MET A 561 -5.50 27.14 -8.04
CA MET A 561 -4.17 27.40 -8.56
C MET A 561 -3.31 27.96 -7.43
N ILE A 562 -2.12 27.40 -7.29
CA ILE A 562 -1.09 27.93 -6.39
C ILE A 562 -0.01 28.63 -7.21
N THR A 563 0.36 29.83 -6.80
CA THR A 563 1.56 30.54 -7.28
C THR A 563 2.55 30.66 -6.13
N ILE A 564 3.73 30.07 -6.31
CA ILE A 564 4.86 30.13 -5.38
C ILE A 564 5.84 31.23 -5.81
N TYR A 565 6.45 31.91 -4.84
CA TYR A 565 7.35 33.03 -5.06
C TYR A 565 8.68 32.84 -4.33
N GLU A 566 9.77 33.25 -4.99
CA GLU A 566 11.15 33.19 -4.48
C GLU A 566 11.37 34.10 -3.26
N HIS A 567 10.62 35.19 -3.13
CA HIS A 567 10.79 36.15 -2.04
C HIS A 567 9.49 36.37 -1.25
N PRO A 568 9.59 36.87 -0.01
CA PRO A 568 8.42 37.30 0.76
C PRO A 568 7.61 38.38 0.04
N ASN A 569 6.33 38.52 0.42
CA ASN A 569 5.41 39.52 -0.14
C ASN A 569 5.24 39.44 -1.67
N PHE A 570 5.29 38.22 -2.22
CA PHE A 570 4.98 37.90 -3.61
C PHE A 570 5.93 38.58 -4.62
N GLN A 571 7.21 38.64 -4.27
CA GLN A 571 8.27 39.26 -5.08
C GLN A 571 9.21 38.19 -5.65
N GLY A 572 10.11 38.62 -6.55
CA GLY A 572 11.08 37.73 -7.20
C GLY A 572 10.46 36.88 -8.30
N LYS A 573 11.12 35.78 -8.65
CA LYS A 573 10.57 34.82 -9.61
C LYS A 573 9.32 34.16 -9.02
N SER A 574 8.43 33.71 -9.91
CA SER A 574 7.26 32.93 -9.51
C SER A 574 6.98 31.76 -10.43
N LYS A 575 6.29 30.74 -9.91
CA LYS A 575 5.84 29.57 -10.66
C LYS A 575 4.44 29.19 -10.21
N SER A 576 3.58 28.81 -11.16
CA SER A 576 2.18 28.45 -10.86
C SER A 576 1.90 26.98 -11.18
N PHE A 577 1.01 26.38 -10.41
CA PHE A 577 0.57 25.00 -10.55
C PHE A 577 -0.95 24.94 -10.39
N THR A 578 -1.60 24.19 -11.28
CA THR A 578 -3.04 23.85 -11.24
C THR A 578 -3.26 22.36 -11.01
N GLU A 579 -2.18 21.59 -10.89
CA GLU A 579 -2.16 20.14 -10.76
C GLU A 579 -1.10 19.74 -9.73
N ASP A 580 -1.21 18.52 -9.22
CA ASP A 580 -0.21 17.91 -8.35
C ASP A 580 1.20 17.96 -8.98
N SER A 581 2.20 18.23 -8.15
CA SER A 581 3.61 18.23 -8.55
C SER A 581 4.44 17.45 -7.56
N VAL A 582 4.96 16.29 -7.99
CA VAL A 582 5.89 15.46 -7.22
C VAL A 582 7.22 16.16 -6.93
N TYR A 583 7.52 17.21 -7.71
CA TYR A 583 8.72 18.01 -7.60
C TYR A 583 8.52 19.40 -8.21
N VAL A 584 8.67 20.45 -7.42
CA VAL A 584 8.46 21.85 -7.87
C VAL A 584 9.52 22.32 -8.88
N GLY A 585 10.61 21.56 -9.05
CA GLY A 585 11.69 21.80 -10.01
C GLY A 585 12.91 22.48 -9.38
N ASP A 586 14.08 22.27 -9.98
CA ASP A 586 15.38 22.71 -9.44
C ASP A 586 15.46 24.20 -9.10
N GLU A 587 14.76 25.04 -9.86
CA GLU A 587 14.76 26.49 -9.64
C GLU A 587 13.97 26.93 -8.40
N PHE A 588 12.99 26.13 -7.95
CA PHE A 588 12.06 26.49 -6.86
C PHE A 588 12.12 25.55 -5.66
N ASN A 589 12.84 24.43 -5.77
CA ASN A 589 13.01 23.48 -4.69
C ASN A 589 13.73 24.16 -3.52
N ASP A 590 13.09 24.20 -2.36
CA ASP A 590 13.68 24.79 -1.15
C ASP A 590 14.00 26.30 -1.32
N VAL A 591 13.18 27.02 -2.08
CA VAL A 591 13.33 28.47 -2.33
C VAL A 591 12.04 29.27 -2.05
N THR A 592 10.92 28.58 -1.81
CA THR A 592 9.62 29.25 -1.71
C THR A 592 9.48 30.05 -0.41
N SER A 593 9.27 31.36 -0.56
CA SER A 593 9.18 32.31 0.56
C SER A 593 7.83 33.02 0.68
N SER A 594 6.98 32.99 -0.35
CA SER A 594 5.57 33.38 -0.23
C SER A 594 4.67 32.68 -1.26
N VAL A 595 3.37 32.61 -0.96
CA VAL A 595 2.41 31.81 -1.74
C VAL A 595 1.07 32.53 -1.89
N ILE A 596 0.51 32.48 -3.10
CA ILE A 596 -0.88 32.87 -3.36
C ILE A 596 -1.63 31.62 -3.83
N ILE A 597 -2.79 31.35 -3.23
CA ILE A 597 -3.71 30.29 -3.68
C ILE A 597 -5.04 30.95 -4.03
N GLU A 598 -5.53 30.71 -5.25
CA GLU A 598 -6.74 31.32 -5.78
C GLU A 598 -7.63 30.25 -6.42
N PRO A 599 -8.97 30.33 -6.29
CA PRO A 599 -9.87 29.54 -7.11
C PRO A 599 -9.78 30.01 -8.56
N VAL A 600 -9.82 29.06 -9.50
CA VAL A 600 -9.69 29.32 -10.93
C VAL A 600 -10.69 28.51 -11.73
N VAL A 601 -11.26 29.13 -12.77
CA VAL A 601 -12.20 28.51 -13.69
C VAL A 601 -11.43 27.92 -14.86
N THR A 602 -11.80 26.73 -15.32
CA THR A 602 -11.24 26.18 -16.56
C THR A 602 -12.32 26.15 -17.62
N ILE A 603 -12.04 26.73 -18.79
CA ILE A 603 -12.93 26.69 -19.95
C ILE A 603 -12.33 25.81 -21.04
N TYR A 604 -13.20 25.19 -21.83
CA TYR A 604 -12.82 24.20 -22.82
C TYR A 604 -13.47 24.49 -24.16
N LYS A 605 -12.66 24.31 -25.20
CA LYS A 605 -13.11 24.43 -26.59
C LYS A 605 -14.14 23.36 -26.94
N ASP A 606 -13.95 22.13 -26.49
CA ASP A 606 -14.86 21.03 -26.82
C ASP A 606 -15.77 20.71 -25.62
N SER A 607 -16.90 20.05 -25.89
CA SER A 607 -17.79 19.54 -24.84
C SER A 607 -17.10 18.50 -23.97
N GLN A 608 -17.65 18.24 -22.78
CA GLN A 608 -17.19 17.21 -21.85
C GLN A 608 -15.76 17.43 -21.33
N TYR A 609 -15.35 18.70 -21.20
CA TYR A 609 -14.04 19.14 -20.69
C TYR A 609 -12.86 18.67 -21.55
N ARG A 610 -13.04 18.68 -22.88
CA ARG A 610 -12.05 18.21 -23.86
C ARG A 610 -11.52 19.36 -24.72
N GLY A 611 -10.48 19.05 -25.48
CA GLY A 611 -9.89 19.99 -26.43
C GLY A 611 -9.00 21.03 -25.76
N ASN A 612 -8.72 22.11 -26.49
CA ASN A 612 -7.92 23.22 -25.97
C ASN A 612 -8.64 23.87 -24.79
N SER A 613 -7.90 24.19 -23.72
CA SER A 613 -8.45 24.76 -22.50
C SER A 613 -7.70 26.02 -22.06
N GLN A 614 -8.36 26.83 -21.24
CA GLN A 614 -7.74 27.99 -20.59
C GLN A 614 -8.21 28.09 -19.15
N VAL A 615 -7.25 28.37 -18.27
CA VAL A 615 -7.51 28.71 -16.87
C VAL A 615 -7.72 30.22 -16.75
N LEU A 616 -8.83 30.62 -16.13
CA LEU A 616 -9.24 32.00 -15.90
C LEU A 616 -9.29 32.28 -14.40
N LYS A 617 -8.69 33.40 -14.00
CA LYS A 617 -8.81 33.93 -12.63
C LYS A 617 -10.06 34.80 -12.53
N VAL A 618 -10.38 35.23 -11.31
CA VAL A 618 -11.35 36.33 -11.11
C VAL A 618 -10.91 37.54 -11.94
N GLY A 619 -11.83 38.06 -12.75
CA GLY A 619 -11.50 39.11 -13.70
C GLY A 619 -12.55 39.32 -14.78
N HIS A 620 -12.30 40.34 -15.60
CA HIS A 620 -13.14 40.75 -16.71
C HIS A 620 -12.37 40.56 -18.02
N TYR A 621 -12.86 39.65 -18.86
CA TYR A 621 -12.25 39.28 -20.14
C TYR A 621 -13.15 39.84 -21.26
N ALA A 622 -12.85 41.06 -21.71
CA ALA A 622 -13.75 41.83 -22.58
C ALA A 622 -13.70 41.37 -24.04
N HIS A 623 -12.62 40.69 -24.44
CA HIS A 623 -12.36 40.32 -25.81
C HIS A 623 -11.83 38.88 -25.92
N SER A 624 -12.12 38.22 -27.04
CA SER A 624 -11.82 36.80 -27.25
C SER A 624 -10.34 36.44 -27.19
N ASN A 625 -9.44 37.39 -27.48
CA ASN A 625 -8.00 37.21 -27.36
C ASN A 625 -7.54 37.12 -25.89
N GLU A 626 -8.32 37.63 -24.93
CA GLU A 626 -8.05 37.52 -23.50
C GLU A 626 -8.51 36.15 -22.94
N ILE A 627 -9.39 35.46 -23.66
CA ILE A 627 -9.99 34.16 -23.28
C ILE A 627 -9.06 32.97 -23.63
N GLY A 628 -8.12 33.14 -24.56
CA GLY A 628 -7.07 32.16 -24.86
C GLY A 628 -7.47 30.94 -25.71
N ILE A 629 -8.73 30.50 -25.68
CA ILE A 629 -9.20 29.33 -26.48
C ILE A 629 -9.74 29.69 -27.87
N GLY A 630 -10.00 30.97 -28.15
CA GLY A 630 -10.61 31.48 -29.39
C GLY A 630 -11.98 32.10 -29.17
N ASN A 631 -12.50 32.81 -30.20
CA ASN A 631 -13.85 33.39 -30.19
C ASN A 631 -14.90 32.36 -30.60
N ASP A 632 -16.07 32.36 -29.98
CA ASP A 632 -17.22 31.56 -30.41
C ASP A 632 -16.89 30.06 -30.55
N VAL A 633 -16.10 29.53 -29.62
CA VAL A 633 -15.69 28.11 -29.59
C VAL A 633 -15.79 27.46 -28.21
N LEU A 634 -16.30 28.16 -27.20
CA LEU A 634 -16.43 27.60 -25.85
C LEU A 634 -17.60 26.61 -25.83
N SER A 635 -17.34 25.37 -25.39
CA SER A 635 -18.36 24.30 -25.35
C SER A 635 -18.52 23.62 -24.00
N SER A 636 -17.57 23.76 -23.07
CA SER A 636 -17.76 23.33 -21.68
C SER A 636 -16.94 24.16 -20.69
N ILE A 637 -17.34 24.13 -19.41
CA ILE A 637 -16.75 24.97 -18.36
C ILE A 637 -16.76 24.27 -17.01
N GLU A 638 -15.67 24.44 -16.25
CA GLU A 638 -15.56 24.02 -14.86
C GLU A 638 -15.51 25.24 -13.95
N VAL A 639 -16.48 25.30 -13.04
CA VAL A 639 -16.72 26.43 -12.14
C VAL A 639 -16.58 25.91 -10.70
N PRO A 640 -15.42 26.16 -10.04
CA PRO A 640 -15.19 25.69 -8.70
C PRO A 640 -16.18 26.27 -7.69
N TYR A 641 -16.31 25.60 -6.55
CA TYR A 641 -17.11 26.08 -5.43
C TYR A 641 -16.74 27.52 -5.05
N GLY A 642 -17.76 28.39 -4.98
CA GLY A 642 -17.58 29.80 -4.64
C GLY A 642 -17.30 30.72 -5.83
N MET A 643 -17.35 30.22 -7.06
CA MET A 643 -17.16 31.00 -8.27
C MET A 643 -18.47 31.16 -9.05
N LYS A 644 -18.56 32.25 -9.82
CA LYS A 644 -19.65 32.51 -10.77
C LYS A 644 -19.04 33.01 -12.07
N VAL A 645 -19.46 32.42 -13.17
CA VAL A 645 -19.01 32.81 -14.52
C VAL A 645 -20.19 33.30 -15.33
N THR A 646 -20.07 34.49 -15.92
CA THR A 646 -21.04 35.02 -16.86
C THR A 646 -20.41 35.12 -18.24
N LEU A 647 -20.96 34.35 -19.19
CA LEU A 647 -20.58 34.38 -20.59
C LEU A 647 -21.44 35.41 -21.33
N TYR A 648 -20.83 36.13 -22.27
CA TYR A 648 -21.47 37.15 -23.10
C TYR A 648 -21.33 36.79 -24.59
N GLU A 649 -22.44 36.95 -25.32
CA GLU A 649 -22.52 36.65 -26.75
C GLU A 649 -21.63 37.56 -27.61
N HIS A 650 -21.37 38.79 -27.13
CA HIS A 650 -20.55 39.77 -27.83
C HIS A 650 -19.48 40.36 -26.92
N GLY A 651 -18.36 40.75 -27.54
CA GLY A 651 -17.26 41.44 -26.87
C GLY A 651 -17.70 42.75 -26.18
N GLY A 652 -16.95 43.17 -25.17
CA GLY A 652 -17.25 44.35 -24.35
C GLY A 652 -18.49 44.17 -23.47
N PHE A 653 -18.79 42.93 -23.06
CA PHE A 653 -19.89 42.57 -22.16
C PHE A 653 -21.29 42.93 -22.72
N LYS A 654 -21.53 42.57 -23.98
CA LYS A 654 -22.79 42.87 -24.70
C LYS A 654 -23.49 41.59 -25.18
N GLY A 655 -24.70 41.75 -25.71
CA GLY A 655 -25.50 40.65 -26.25
C GLY A 655 -26.19 39.83 -25.15
N LYS A 656 -26.61 38.61 -25.49
CA LYS A 656 -27.20 37.70 -24.51
C LYS A 656 -26.14 37.20 -23.52
N THR A 657 -26.60 36.79 -22.35
CA THR A 657 -25.73 36.24 -21.31
C THR A 657 -26.19 34.87 -20.84
N ARG A 658 -25.24 34.11 -20.30
CA ARG A 658 -25.50 32.86 -19.59
C ARG A 658 -24.57 32.77 -18.39
N THR A 659 -25.12 32.45 -17.23
CA THR A 659 -24.37 32.35 -15.97
C THR A 659 -24.26 30.90 -15.53
N TYR A 660 -23.08 30.54 -15.04
CA TYR A 660 -22.74 29.23 -14.49
C TYR A 660 -22.16 29.42 -13.08
N ILE A 661 -22.63 28.61 -12.13
CA ILE A 661 -22.16 28.55 -10.73
C ILE A 661 -21.67 27.15 -10.35
N GLU A 662 -21.69 26.24 -11.31
CA GLU A 662 -21.29 24.85 -11.22
C GLU A 662 -20.73 24.43 -12.59
N ASP A 663 -20.05 23.29 -12.60
CA ASP A 663 -19.48 22.73 -13.82
C ASP A 663 -20.57 22.42 -14.86
N SER A 664 -20.30 22.72 -16.13
CA SER A 664 -21.22 22.44 -17.24
C SER A 664 -20.48 21.69 -18.35
N PRO A 665 -20.79 20.40 -18.59
CA PRO A 665 -20.14 19.60 -19.63
C PRO A 665 -20.60 19.99 -21.05
N THR A 666 -21.67 20.77 -21.17
CA THR A 666 -22.17 21.41 -22.40
C THR A 666 -22.63 22.83 -22.08
N LEU A 667 -22.65 23.74 -23.06
CA LEU A 667 -23.25 25.08 -22.88
C LEU A 667 -24.64 25.23 -23.50
N ASP A 668 -25.22 24.13 -23.96
CA ASP A 668 -26.54 24.05 -24.59
C ASP A 668 -26.73 25.14 -25.67
N SER A 669 -27.75 25.99 -25.51
CA SER A 669 -28.07 27.09 -26.43
C SER A 669 -26.99 28.17 -26.54
N PHE A 670 -26.00 28.19 -25.65
CA PHE A 670 -24.87 29.14 -25.62
C PHE A 670 -23.56 28.56 -26.17
N ASN A 671 -23.58 27.31 -26.68
CA ASN A 671 -22.43 26.67 -27.30
C ASN A 671 -21.88 27.53 -28.44
N ASP A 672 -20.56 27.71 -28.49
CA ASP A 672 -19.86 28.40 -29.57
C ASP A 672 -20.37 29.83 -29.83
N LYS A 673 -20.76 30.54 -28.77
CA LYS A 673 -21.26 31.94 -28.86
C LYS A 673 -20.51 32.91 -27.96
N THR A 674 -19.53 32.44 -27.19
CA THR A 674 -18.90 33.27 -26.17
C THR A 674 -17.82 34.15 -26.77
N SER A 675 -17.98 35.46 -26.58
CA SER A 675 -17.03 36.50 -27.01
C SER A 675 -16.44 37.32 -25.86
N ALA A 676 -17.06 37.31 -24.67
CA ALA A 676 -16.54 37.93 -23.44
C ALA A 676 -16.96 37.13 -22.20
N ILE A 677 -16.16 37.19 -21.13
CA ILE A 677 -16.36 36.43 -19.89
C ILE A 677 -16.14 37.32 -18.68
N VAL A 678 -17.01 37.20 -17.67
CA VAL A 678 -16.81 37.75 -16.33
C VAL A 678 -16.71 36.60 -15.35
N VAL A 679 -15.62 36.55 -14.58
CA VAL A 679 -15.38 35.56 -13.51
C VAL A 679 -15.38 36.29 -12.17
N GLU A 680 -16.24 35.87 -11.26
CA GLU A 680 -16.45 36.50 -9.96
C GLU A 680 -16.38 35.47 -8.82
N SER A 681 -15.87 35.90 -7.65
CA SER A 681 -16.07 35.18 -6.39
C SER A 681 -17.46 35.50 -5.84
N VAL A 682 -18.17 34.50 -5.33
CA VAL A 682 -19.50 34.64 -4.69
C VAL A 682 -19.50 34.31 -3.20
N GLN A 683 -18.31 34.18 -2.60
CA GLN A 683 -18.12 33.91 -1.17
C GLN A 683 -17.77 35.13 -0.34
#